data_AF-A0A928LCR4-F1
#
_entry.id   AF-A0A928LCR4-F1
#
_cell.length_a   1.000
_cell.length_b   1.000
_cell.length_c   1.000
_cell.angle_alpha   90.00
_cell.angle_beta   90.00
_cell.angle_gamma   90.00
#
_symmetry.space_group_name_H-M   'P 1'
#
loop_
_entity.id
_entity.type
_entity.pdbx_description
1 polymer ?
#
loop_
_entity_poly.entity_id
_entity_poly.type
_entity_poly.pdbx_seq_one_letter_code
_entity_poly.pdbx_strand_id
1 'polypeptide(L)'
;MKLPEVLAPAGSMETLCAALRTGADAVYLGGEKYSARSSADNFSHEELAEASGLCHKYGAKLYLAVNTVISDDECQDFCEYIKFAASVGVDAFIVQDHGAALLIRRCVPDAILHASTQMSVHTAAGARLLKELGYTRVVPARELSCESIKAICGSGIETEIFVHGALCMSVSGQCYMSAMIGSRSANRGKCGQACRLPFSAVGKKDVCALSLKDLSLLPKIPELAQTGVDSLKIEGRMKRPEYCASAVNELKKALSGEAPDMALLKGVFSRGGFTDGYFSDDRSNMFGVREKEDVVAAQKLIPEIHSLYRFERKCFGVDFHAVIRENQPVCVTACCGEYSVTVESEPPEKALNRPTDLDSLTKQLSKLGDTVFTAEKITADIDDGLIITAGRLNSIRRELAEKLTELIIQGNTPQYTITDYTPVLPESSLKTTEKPSMRTFCRNTAQAKAAAELSEYIILPEELISKNLIDEIGADKLIASPPRFITDENKLVSRLEALRKLGVSRLICHTPDSISIGRQLGFTLHGNFTLNAFNSWSINALHEAGLADCIVSFESKASQINVMKHDMPIGVLVYGRPPLMLTRNCPIKNEVGCKNCTHSLTDRTGREFPVICGKDYTEILNSDCIAMTDRLSDFHNANFFTVMLCDETPAQTRSILSGGTFSGNGYTRGLYYRGIH
;
A
#
# COMPACT_ATOMS: atom_id res chain seq x y z
N MET A 1 -11.77 -9.10 -23.66
CA MET A 1 -11.47 -9.01 -22.22
C MET A 1 -10.92 -7.62 -21.94
N LYS A 2 -11.30 -6.98 -20.83
CA LYS A 2 -10.68 -5.71 -20.40
C LYS A 2 -9.24 -6.03 -19.99
N LEU A 3 -8.26 -5.31 -20.52
CA LEU A 3 -6.87 -5.46 -20.09
C LEU A 3 -6.69 -4.81 -18.70
N PRO A 4 -5.90 -5.41 -17.81
CA PRO A 4 -5.54 -4.78 -16.54
C PRO A 4 -4.82 -3.43 -16.74
N GLU A 5 -5.07 -2.49 -15.85
CA GLU A 5 -4.37 -1.19 -15.78
C GLU A 5 -2.88 -1.40 -15.48
N VAL A 6 -1.99 -0.70 -16.19
CA VAL A 6 -0.57 -0.60 -15.84
C VAL A 6 -0.37 0.59 -14.91
N LEU A 7 -0.12 0.29 -13.63
CA LEU A 7 0.10 1.30 -12.59
C LEU A 7 1.59 1.49 -12.29
N ALA A 8 2.11 2.66 -12.66
CA ALA A 8 3.51 3.02 -12.49
C ALA A 8 3.78 3.86 -11.22
N PRO A 9 4.96 3.73 -10.59
CA PRO A 9 5.38 4.58 -9.49
C PRO A 9 6.00 5.89 -9.98
N ALA A 10 5.77 7.00 -9.28
CA ALA A 10 6.54 8.23 -9.44
C ALA A 10 7.04 8.76 -8.09
N GLY A 11 8.34 9.08 -8.03
CA GLY A 11 8.97 9.77 -6.90
C GLY A 11 9.34 11.23 -7.18
N SER A 12 9.28 11.64 -8.45
CA SER A 12 9.64 12.96 -8.97
C SER A 12 8.87 13.24 -10.27
N MET A 13 8.77 14.51 -10.67
CA MET A 13 8.17 14.92 -11.95
C MET A 13 8.83 14.27 -13.17
N GLU A 14 10.15 14.06 -13.13
CA GLU A 14 10.88 13.38 -14.22
C GLU A 14 10.44 11.91 -14.37
N THR A 15 10.28 11.21 -13.25
CA THR A 15 9.82 9.81 -13.26
C THR A 15 8.36 9.72 -13.70
N LEU A 16 7.53 10.68 -13.31
CA LEU A 16 6.14 10.81 -13.79
C LEU A 16 6.10 10.96 -15.31
N CYS A 17 6.86 11.90 -15.87
CA CYS A 17 6.97 12.09 -17.32
C CYS A 17 7.40 10.80 -18.03
N ALA A 18 8.39 10.09 -17.49
CA ALA A 18 8.85 8.83 -18.06
C ALA A 18 7.75 7.75 -18.04
N ALA A 19 7.02 7.60 -16.93
CA ALA A 19 5.90 6.66 -16.82
C ALA A 19 4.81 6.94 -17.86
N LEU A 20 4.36 8.21 -17.93
CA LEU A 20 3.28 8.62 -18.83
C LEU A 20 3.70 8.46 -20.29
N ARG A 21 4.88 8.94 -20.67
CA ARG A 21 5.36 8.81 -22.05
C ARG A 21 5.60 7.36 -22.49
N THR A 22 5.86 6.45 -21.55
CA THR A 22 6.10 5.04 -21.87
C THR A 22 4.81 4.19 -21.95
N GLY A 23 3.65 4.73 -21.60
CA GLY A 23 2.38 3.99 -21.77
C GLY A 23 1.65 3.61 -20.48
N ALA A 24 2.02 4.18 -19.33
CA ALA A 24 1.29 3.94 -18.08
C ALA A 24 -0.16 4.41 -18.21
N ASP A 25 -1.09 3.60 -17.68
CA ASP A 25 -2.53 3.89 -17.65
C ASP A 25 -2.91 4.63 -16.37
N ALA A 26 -2.12 4.45 -15.30
CA ALA A 26 -2.20 5.22 -14.08
C ALA A 26 -0.82 5.38 -13.44
N VAL A 27 -0.65 6.41 -12.61
CA VAL A 27 0.56 6.65 -11.84
C VAL A 27 0.21 6.84 -10.37
N TYR A 28 0.99 6.25 -9.46
CA TYR A 28 0.89 6.55 -8.03
C TYR A 28 2.13 7.25 -7.50
N LEU A 29 1.90 8.25 -6.65
CA LEU A 29 2.94 9.07 -6.02
C LEU A 29 2.63 9.33 -4.55
N GLY A 30 3.51 10.06 -3.86
CA GLY A 30 3.25 10.56 -2.52
C GLY A 30 3.63 12.03 -2.42
N GLY A 31 2.91 12.78 -1.58
CA GLY A 31 3.31 14.13 -1.20
C GLY A 31 4.37 14.14 -0.11
N GLU A 32 4.80 15.34 0.27
CA GLU A 32 5.78 15.57 1.34
C GLU A 32 5.35 15.00 2.71
N LYS A 33 4.03 14.85 2.92
CA LYS A 33 3.43 14.30 4.14
C LYS A 33 2.57 13.06 3.85
N TYR A 34 2.31 12.29 4.89
CA TYR A 34 1.33 11.18 4.94
C TYR A 34 1.55 9.98 4.01
N SER A 35 2.61 9.98 3.22
CA SER A 35 2.99 8.88 2.33
C SER A 35 4.06 7.99 2.97
N ALA A 36 3.98 6.68 2.71
CA ALA A 36 5.13 5.79 2.93
C ALA A 36 6.34 6.26 2.08
N ARG A 37 7.59 5.91 2.43
CA ARG A 37 8.81 6.35 1.69
C ARG A 37 9.07 7.87 1.79
N SER A 38 9.16 8.39 3.02
CA SER A 38 9.51 9.79 3.29
C SER A 38 10.92 10.22 2.81
N SER A 39 11.66 9.33 2.14
CA SER A 39 13.00 9.59 1.60
C SER A 39 13.02 9.66 0.07
N ALA A 40 11.88 9.53 -0.61
CA ALA A 40 11.73 9.98 -1.99
C ALA A 40 11.66 11.51 -2.02
N ASP A 41 11.91 12.12 -3.19
CA ASP A 41 11.80 13.58 -3.33
C ASP A 41 10.38 14.04 -2.96
N ASN A 42 9.37 13.27 -3.40
CA ASN A 42 7.94 13.50 -3.18
C ASN A 42 7.48 14.85 -3.77
N PHE A 43 6.16 15.06 -3.84
CA PHE A 43 5.56 16.17 -4.59
C PHE A 43 5.08 17.26 -3.63
N SER A 44 5.43 18.52 -3.94
CA SER A 44 4.84 19.70 -3.31
C SER A 44 3.35 19.84 -3.69
N HIS A 45 2.66 20.84 -3.13
CA HIS A 45 1.27 21.13 -3.51
C HIS A 45 1.18 21.56 -4.98
N GLU A 46 2.09 22.42 -5.43
CA GLU A 46 2.17 22.90 -6.81
C GLU A 46 2.51 21.75 -7.77
N GLU A 47 3.51 20.93 -7.44
CA GLU A 47 3.88 19.77 -8.25
C GLU A 47 2.77 18.72 -8.28
N LEU A 48 1.96 18.57 -7.23
CA LEU A 48 0.81 17.67 -7.24
C LEU A 48 -0.26 18.13 -8.23
N ALA A 49 -0.54 19.43 -8.29
CA ALA A 49 -1.47 19.99 -9.26
C ALA A 49 -0.97 19.83 -10.70
N GLU A 50 0.32 20.09 -10.94
CA GLU A 50 0.96 19.86 -12.23
C GLU A 50 0.93 18.38 -12.62
N ALA A 51 1.23 17.48 -11.67
CA ALA A 51 1.22 16.05 -11.88
C ALA A 51 -0.17 15.52 -12.28
N SER A 52 -1.23 16.05 -11.67
CA SER A 52 -2.63 15.69 -11.99
C SER A 52 -2.98 16.12 -13.41
N GLY A 53 -2.74 17.39 -13.75
CA GLY A 53 -2.94 17.89 -15.10
C GLY A 53 -2.12 17.14 -16.15
N LEU A 54 -0.88 16.75 -15.83
CA LEU A 54 -0.05 15.95 -16.72
C LEU A 54 -0.62 14.54 -16.92
N CYS A 55 -1.05 13.85 -15.86
CA CYS A 55 -1.69 12.53 -15.99
C CYS A 55 -2.92 12.60 -16.90
N HIS A 56 -3.81 13.55 -16.64
CA HIS A 56 -5.04 13.75 -17.40
C HIS A 56 -4.78 14.17 -18.85
N LYS A 57 -3.72 14.94 -19.13
CA LYS A 57 -3.24 15.23 -20.49
C LYS A 57 -2.90 13.95 -21.29
N TYR A 58 -2.39 12.90 -20.64
CA TYR A 58 -2.09 11.62 -21.30
C TYR A 58 -3.25 10.61 -21.22
N GLY A 59 -4.40 11.00 -20.65
CA GLY A 59 -5.52 10.09 -20.37
C GLY A 59 -5.23 9.05 -19.28
N ALA A 60 -4.23 9.32 -18.43
CA ALA A 60 -3.87 8.47 -17.29
C ALA A 60 -4.46 9.01 -15.99
N LYS A 61 -4.64 8.13 -15.01
CA LYS A 61 -5.11 8.49 -13.66
C LYS A 61 -3.96 8.78 -12.70
N LEU A 62 -4.19 9.67 -11.73
CA LEU A 62 -3.26 9.98 -10.65
C LEU A 62 -3.76 9.45 -9.31
N TYR A 63 -3.02 8.54 -8.69
CA TYR A 63 -3.32 8.01 -7.35
C TYR A 63 -2.36 8.57 -6.29
N LEU A 64 -2.91 9.16 -5.22
CA LEU A 64 -2.12 9.70 -4.13
C LEU A 64 -1.99 8.69 -2.98
N ALA A 65 -0.76 8.35 -2.62
CA ALA A 65 -0.50 7.55 -1.43
C ALA A 65 -0.57 8.40 -0.16
N VAL A 66 -1.56 8.12 0.68
CA VAL A 66 -1.74 8.67 2.04
C VAL A 66 -1.80 7.51 3.04
N ASN A 67 -0.81 6.63 2.94
CA ASN A 67 -0.77 5.31 3.56
C ASN A 67 0.15 5.23 4.79
N THR A 68 0.28 6.30 5.56
CA THR A 68 0.88 6.24 6.90
C THR A 68 -0.17 6.29 7.99
N VAL A 69 0.17 5.81 9.19
CA VAL A 69 -0.62 6.14 10.38
C VAL A 69 -0.45 7.62 10.71
N ILE A 70 -1.54 8.27 11.12
CA ILE A 70 -1.59 9.68 11.53
C ILE A 70 -1.87 9.76 13.02
N SER A 71 -1.36 10.78 13.71
CA SER A 71 -1.74 11.07 15.10
C SER A 71 -2.93 12.03 15.18
N ASP A 72 -3.56 12.12 16.36
CA ASP A 72 -4.73 12.98 16.57
C ASP A 72 -4.46 14.47 16.26
N ASP A 73 -3.25 14.95 16.56
CA ASP A 73 -2.78 16.31 16.28
C ASP A 73 -2.47 16.57 14.80
N GLU A 74 -2.33 15.51 13.99
CA GLU A 74 -2.15 15.62 12.53
C GLU A 74 -3.49 15.61 11.77
N CYS A 75 -4.60 15.27 12.42
CA CYS A 75 -5.87 15.01 11.73
C CYS A 75 -6.44 16.22 10.99
N GLN A 76 -6.28 17.43 11.53
CA GLN A 76 -6.75 18.66 10.87
C GLN A 76 -5.93 18.95 9.61
N ASP A 77 -4.59 18.95 9.71
CA ASP A 77 -3.69 19.14 8.57
C ASP A 77 -3.91 18.05 7.51
N PHE A 78 -4.15 16.81 7.94
CA PHE A 78 -4.52 15.71 7.05
C PHE A 78 -5.82 15.99 6.28
N CYS A 79 -6.88 16.45 6.94
CA CYS A 79 -8.15 16.77 6.27
C CYS A 79 -7.96 17.88 5.23
N GLU A 80 -7.24 18.95 5.57
CA GLU A 80 -6.96 20.05 4.64
C GLU A 80 -6.12 19.58 3.44
N TYR A 81 -5.13 18.71 3.66
CA TYR A 81 -4.34 18.11 2.59
C TYR A 81 -5.20 17.27 1.63
N ILE A 82 -6.13 16.48 2.17
CA ILE A 82 -7.07 15.68 1.35
C ILE A 82 -8.01 16.56 0.54
N LYS A 83 -8.58 17.62 1.14
CA LYS A 83 -9.43 18.58 0.42
C LYS A 83 -8.67 19.25 -0.73
N PHE A 84 -7.44 19.68 -0.48
CA PHE A 84 -6.57 20.22 -1.51
C PHE A 84 -6.32 19.20 -2.64
N ALA A 85 -5.88 17.98 -2.29
CA ALA A 85 -5.60 16.93 -3.27
C ALA A 85 -6.82 16.59 -4.12
N ALA A 86 -8.01 16.54 -3.52
CA ALA A 86 -9.27 16.37 -4.24
C ALA A 86 -9.56 17.54 -5.18
N SER A 87 -9.32 18.79 -4.74
CA SER A 87 -9.58 20.00 -5.54
C SER A 87 -8.72 20.11 -6.80
N VAL A 88 -7.52 19.50 -6.79
CA VAL A 88 -6.61 19.45 -7.96
C VAL A 88 -6.79 18.16 -8.79
N GLY A 89 -7.80 17.35 -8.48
CA GLY A 89 -8.21 16.23 -9.32
C GLY A 89 -7.50 14.90 -9.08
N VAL A 90 -7.00 14.62 -7.88
CA VAL A 90 -6.46 13.28 -7.58
C VAL A 90 -7.54 12.21 -7.76
N ASP A 91 -7.29 11.19 -8.61
CA ASP A 91 -8.27 10.17 -8.97
C ASP A 91 -8.60 9.16 -7.86
N ALA A 92 -7.67 8.89 -6.94
CA ALA A 92 -7.91 8.02 -5.79
C ALA A 92 -6.86 8.19 -4.69
N PHE A 93 -7.25 7.84 -3.46
CA PHE A 93 -6.36 7.82 -2.30
C PHE A 93 -6.02 6.40 -1.88
N ILE A 94 -4.72 6.08 -1.80
CA ILE A 94 -4.24 4.79 -1.28
C ILE A 94 -4.02 4.94 0.24
N VAL A 95 -4.86 4.28 1.04
CA VAL A 95 -4.96 4.51 2.51
C VAL A 95 -4.76 3.20 3.27
N GLN A 96 -4.19 3.27 4.48
CA GLN A 96 -4.14 2.12 5.40
C GLN A 96 -4.69 2.38 6.80
N ASP A 97 -4.55 3.61 7.31
CA ASP A 97 -5.06 3.98 8.62
C ASP A 97 -6.60 4.04 8.58
N HIS A 98 -7.25 3.30 9.46
CA HIS A 98 -8.72 3.21 9.51
C HIS A 98 -9.36 4.57 9.84
N GLY A 99 -8.72 5.35 10.69
CA GLY A 99 -9.13 6.71 11.04
C GLY A 99 -8.96 7.68 9.88
N ALA A 100 -7.85 7.63 9.15
CA ALA A 100 -7.62 8.42 7.94
C ALA A 100 -8.69 8.14 6.88
N ALA A 101 -9.06 6.88 6.67
CA ALA A 101 -10.13 6.51 5.74
C ALA A 101 -11.48 7.09 6.16
N LEU A 102 -11.81 7.05 7.47
CA LEU A 102 -13.01 7.68 8.01
C LEU A 102 -12.98 9.20 7.81
N LEU A 103 -11.85 9.86 8.05
CA LEU A 103 -11.69 11.31 7.87
C LEU A 103 -11.84 11.73 6.41
N ILE A 104 -11.23 11.01 5.46
CA ILE A 104 -11.38 11.29 4.03
C ILE A 104 -12.85 11.28 3.63
N ARG A 105 -13.63 10.28 4.08
CA ARG A 105 -15.06 10.21 3.78
C ARG A 105 -15.91 11.32 4.39
N ARG A 106 -15.41 12.01 5.42
CA ARG A 106 -16.11 13.15 6.02
C ARG A 106 -15.79 14.45 5.29
N CYS A 107 -14.54 14.67 4.89
CA CYS A 107 -14.14 15.88 4.16
C CYS A 107 -14.42 15.80 2.66
N VAL A 108 -14.38 14.60 2.07
CA VAL A 108 -14.62 14.33 0.64
C VAL A 108 -15.44 13.04 0.49
N PRO A 109 -16.77 13.08 0.65
CA PRO A 109 -17.62 11.87 0.77
C PRO A 109 -17.64 10.95 -0.45
N ASP A 110 -17.39 11.51 -1.63
CA ASP A 110 -17.33 10.82 -2.92
C ASP A 110 -15.89 10.45 -3.34
N ALA A 111 -14.90 10.64 -2.48
CA ALA A 111 -13.52 10.24 -2.74
C ALA A 111 -13.37 8.73 -2.96
N ILE A 112 -12.59 8.35 -3.98
CA ILE A 112 -12.26 6.96 -4.27
C ILE A 112 -11.11 6.48 -3.37
N LEU A 113 -11.37 5.43 -2.58
CA LEU A 113 -10.39 4.84 -1.68
C LEU A 113 -9.87 3.50 -2.17
N HIS A 114 -8.55 3.38 -2.23
CA HIS A 114 -7.83 2.13 -2.47
C HIS A 114 -7.21 1.64 -1.15
N ALA A 115 -7.54 0.42 -0.73
CA ALA A 115 -6.98 -0.18 0.47
C ALA A 115 -5.51 -0.57 0.21
N SER A 116 -4.60 0.04 0.95
CA SER A 116 -3.18 -0.20 0.81
C SER A 116 -2.79 -1.62 1.23
N THR A 117 -1.73 -2.16 0.63
CA THR A 117 -1.07 -3.42 1.05
C THR A 117 -0.62 -3.40 2.51
N GLN A 118 -0.54 -2.22 3.14
CA GLN A 118 -0.27 -2.09 4.58
C GLN A 118 -1.43 -2.51 5.49
N MET A 119 -2.65 -2.68 4.97
CA MET A 119 -3.77 -3.26 5.72
C MET A 119 -3.69 -4.79 5.85
N SER A 120 -2.68 -5.41 5.21
CA SER A 120 -2.35 -6.83 5.36
C SER A 120 -3.46 -7.80 4.96
N VAL A 121 -4.32 -7.45 4.01
CA VAL A 121 -5.37 -8.35 3.52
C VAL A 121 -4.78 -9.46 2.67
N HIS A 122 -5.16 -10.70 2.95
CA HIS A 122 -4.65 -11.89 2.26
C HIS A 122 -5.70 -12.97 2.02
N THR A 123 -6.97 -12.67 2.27
CA THR A 123 -8.11 -13.58 2.05
C THR A 123 -9.24 -12.89 1.30
N ALA A 124 -10.14 -13.69 0.71
CA ALA A 124 -11.33 -13.16 0.04
C ALA A 124 -12.29 -12.54 1.08
N ALA A 125 -12.36 -13.08 2.29
CA ALA A 125 -13.14 -12.50 3.39
C ALA A 125 -12.68 -11.08 3.74
N GLY A 126 -11.37 -10.84 3.84
CA GLY A 126 -10.82 -9.51 4.11
C GLY A 126 -11.13 -8.52 3.00
N ALA A 127 -11.02 -8.95 1.74
CA ALA A 127 -11.37 -8.14 0.57
C ALA A 127 -12.86 -7.75 0.54
N ARG A 128 -13.77 -8.69 0.88
CA ARG A 128 -15.21 -8.40 1.03
C ARG A 128 -15.49 -7.36 2.11
N LEU A 129 -14.81 -7.46 3.27
CA LEU A 129 -14.98 -6.47 4.33
C LEU A 129 -14.52 -5.08 3.89
N LEU A 130 -13.39 -4.97 3.18
CA LEU A 130 -12.95 -3.67 2.66
C LEU A 130 -13.96 -3.08 1.68
N LYS A 131 -14.59 -3.91 0.84
CA LYS A 131 -15.68 -3.46 -0.03
C LYS A 131 -16.88 -2.94 0.76
N GLU A 132 -17.31 -3.67 1.80
CA GLU A 132 -18.38 -3.22 2.71
C GLU A 132 -18.04 -1.90 3.40
N LEU A 133 -16.77 -1.72 3.78
CA LEU A 133 -16.25 -0.48 4.35
C LEU A 133 -16.06 0.63 3.31
N GLY A 134 -16.49 0.42 2.06
CA GLY A 134 -16.54 1.43 1.00
C GLY A 134 -15.24 1.66 0.23
N TYR A 135 -14.28 0.73 0.28
CA TYR A 135 -13.11 0.77 -0.59
C TYR A 135 -13.50 0.27 -2.00
N THR A 136 -13.00 0.95 -3.03
CA THR A 136 -13.25 0.57 -4.43
C THR A 136 -12.26 -0.48 -4.91
N ARG A 137 -11.05 -0.48 -4.34
CA ARG A 137 -9.94 -1.34 -4.74
C ARG A 137 -9.18 -1.86 -3.53
N VAL A 138 -8.69 -3.09 -3.59
CA VAL A 138 -7.77 -3.68 -2.61
C VAL A 138 -6.41 -3.96 -3.24
N VAL A 139 -5.35 -3.57 -2.54
CA VAL A 139 -3.98 -4.01 -2.81
C VAL A 139 -3.64 -5.07 -1.77
N PRO A 140 -3.77 -6.38 -2.05
CA PRO A 140 -3.54 -7.39 -1.04
C PRO A 140 -2.04 -7.52 -0.68
N ALA A 141 -1.75 -8.36 0.32
CA ALA A 141 -0.40 -8.73 0.68
C ALA A 141 0.35 -9.33 -0.54
N ARG A 142 1.66 -9.10 -0.62
CA ARG A 142 2.49 -9.57 -1.74
C ARG A 142 2.87 -11.05 -1.63
N GLU A 143 2.60 -11.62 -0.47
CA GLU A 143 3.02 -12.95 -0.10
C GLU A 143 1.92 -13.99 -0.40
N LEU A 144 1.28 -13.90 -1.58
CA LEU A 144 0.14 -14.74 -1.98
C LEU A 144 0.46 -15.63 -3.18
N SER A 145 -0.18 -16.80 -3.21
CA SER A 145 -0.19 -17.68 -4.38
C SER A 145 -1.18 -17.20 -5.44
N CYS A 146 -1.03 -17.70 -6.66
CA CYS A 146 -1.99 -17.48 -7.75
C CYS A 146 -3.44 -17.83 -7.33
N GLU A 147 -3.63 -18.92 -6.60
CA GLU A 147 -4.94 -19.36 -6.12
C GLU A 147 -5.56 -18.37 -5.12
N SER A 148 -4.79 -17.88 -4.16
CA SER A 148 -5.26 -16.86 -3.22
C SER A 148 -5.61 -15.55 -3.92
N ILE A 149 -4.80 -15.12 -4.90
CA ILE A 149 -5.08 -13.93 -5.72
C ILE A 149 -6.40 -14.10 -6.48
N LYS A 150 -6.60 -15.26 -7.13
CA LYS A 150 -7.84 -15.58 -7.84
C LYS A 150 -9.08 -15.56 -6.92
N ALA A 151 -8.95 -16.09 -5.70
CA ALA A 151 -10.01 -16.05 -4.71
C ALA A 151 -10.37 -14.61 -4.30
N ILE A 152 -9.37 -13.74 -4.13
CA ILE A 152 -9.56 -12.31 -3.83
C ILE A 152 -10.22 -11.59 -5.00
N CYS A 153 -9.79 -11.82 -6.24
CA CYS A 153 -10.41 -11.21 -7.43
C CYS A 153 -11.90 -11.60 -7.53
N GLY A 154 -12.25 -12.83 -7.14
CA GLY A 154 -13.63 -13.31 -7.06
C GLY A 154 -14.51 -12.67 -5.98
N SER A 155 -13.97 -11.80 -5.12
CA SER A 155 -14.72 -11.13 -4.04
C SER A 155 -15.53 -9.91 -4.51
N GLY A 156 -15.33 -9.47 -5.75
CA GLY A 156 -16.10 -8.39 -6.38
C GLY A 156 -15.67 -6.98 -6.00
N ILE A 157 -14.46 -6.79 -5.48
CA ILE A 157 -13.76 -5.49 -5.35
C ILE A 157 -12.62 -5.46 -6.37
N GLU A 158 -12.27 -4.29 -6.92
CA GLU A 158 -11.12 -4.21 -7.82
C GLU A 158 -9.86 -4.70 -7.12
N THR A 159 -9.06 -5.51 -7.79
CA THR A 159 -7.84 -6.09 -7.22
C THR A 159 -6.59 -5.58 -7.93
N GLU A 160 -5.70 -4.95 -7.18
CA GLU A 160 -4.42 -4.42 -7.65
C GLU A 160 -3.25 -5.19 -7.03
N ILE A 161 -2.37 -5.75 -7.83
CA ILE A 161 -1.24 -6.56 -7.32
C ILE A 161 0.10 -6.02 -7.77
N PHE A 162 1.10 -6.15 -6.91
CA PHE A 162 2.48 -5.87 -7.29
C PHE A 162 2.99 -6.94 -8.24
N VAL A 163 3.56 -6.51 -9.37
CA VAL A 163 4.10 -7.42 -10.38
C VAL A 163 5.60 -7.26 -10.61
N HIS A 164 6.19 -6.15 -10.17
CA HIS A 164 7.62 -5.92 -10.37
C HIS A 164 8.21 -5.02 -9.27
N GLY A 165 9.46 -5.27 -8.90
CA GLY A 165 10.23 -4.41 -7.98
C GLY A 165 10.51 -5.01 -6.62
N ALA A 166 10.90 -4.17 -5.65
CA ALA A 166 11.48 -4.66 -4.40
C ALA A 166 10.47 -5.45 -3.54
N LEU A 167 10.79 -6.72 -3.24
CA LEU A 167 9.98 -7.57 -2.37
C LEU A 167 10.30 -7.32 -0.88
N CYS A 168 9.26 -7.24 -0.05
CA CYS A 168 9.41 -7.09 1.39
C CYS A 168 9.59 -8.47 2.03
N MET A 169 10.49 -8.58 3.02
CA MET A 169 10.66 -9.82 3.78
C MET A 169 9.50 -10.08 4.73
N SER A 170 9.03 -9.01 5.36
CA SER A 170 7.86 -9.07 6.22
C SER A 170 6.60 -8.99 5.37
N VAL A 171 5.57 -9.76 5.76
CA VAL A 171 4.20 -9.62 5.27
C VAL A 171 3.82 -8.14 5.30
N SER A 172 3.23 -7.70 4.20
CA SER A 172 2.96 -6.27 3.96
C SER A 172 2.12 -5.66 5.08
N GLY A 173 2.59 -4.56 5.67
CA GLY A 173 1.97 -3.90 6.84
C GLY A 173 2.39 -4.42 8.22
N GLN A 174 3.07 -5.56 8.32
CA GLN A 174 3.32 -6.26 9.59
C GLN A 174 4.79 -6.17 10.08
N CYS A 175 5.47 -5.05 9.82
CA CYS A 175 6.88 -4.85 10.16
C CYS A 175 7.09 -3.66 11.12
N TYR A 176 7.58 -3.97 12.32
CA TYR A 176 7.88 -3.01 13.39
C TYR A 176 9.38 -2.94 13.72
N MET A 177 10.21 -3.73 13.02
CA MET A 177 11.64 -3.89 13.32
C MET A 177 12.40 -2.57 13.36
N SER A 178 12.26 -1.71 12.34
CA SER A 178 13.00 -0.45 12.29
C SER A 178 12.47 0.59 13.29
N ALA A 179 11.19 0.51 13.67
CA ALA A 179 10.64 1.30 14.76
C ALA A 179 11.28 0.91 16.08
N MET A 180 11.25 -0.39 16.42
CA MET A 180 11.76 -0.86 17.70
C MET A 180 13.29 -0.70 17.83
N ILE A 181 14.05 -0.90 16.75
CA ILE A 181 15.52 -0.74 16.81
C ILE A 181 15.92 0.74 16.86
N GLY A 182 15.31 1.61 16.06
CA GLY A 182 15.84 2.96 15.81
C GLY A 182 14.80 4.07 15.70
N SER A 183 13.58 3.88 16.22
CA SER A 183 12.48 4.85 16.15
C SER A 183 12.10 5.27 14.72
N ARG A 184 12.41 4.44 13.72
CA ARG A 184 12.12 4.66 12.30
C ARG A 184 10.95 3.78 11.87
N SER A 185 9.72 4.26 12.03
CA SER A 185 8.53 3.44 11.77
C SER A 185 8.28 3.24 10.28
N ALA A 186 8.09 1.99 9.87
CA ALA A 186 7.64 1.68 8.51
C ALA A 186 6.19 2.16 8.29
N ASN A 187 5.36 2.14 9.34
CA ASN A 187 3.97 2.63 9.33
C ASN A 187 3.88 4.15 9.22
N ARG A 188 4.98 4.87 9.52
CA ARG A 188 5.17 6.32 9.28
C ARG A 188 6.01 6.63 8.04
N GLY A 189 6.25 5.64 7.18
CA GLY A 189 7.00 5.83 5.94
C GLY A 189 8.52 5.93 6.08
N LYS A 190 9.08 5.77 7.28
CA LYS A 190 10.51 5.94 7.59
C LYS A 190 11.31 4.62 7.63
N CYS A 191 10.78 3.54 7.04
CA CYS A 191 11.37 2.20 7.05
C CYS A 191 12.89 2.24 6.83
N GLY A 192 13.64 1.72 7.82
CA GLY A 192 15.11 1.71 7.80
C GLY A 192 15.73 0.57 6.99
N GLN A 193 14.91 -0.24 6.31
CA GLN A 193 15.37 -1.41 5.54
C GLN A 193 16.21 -2.40 6.36
N ALA A 194 15.86 -2.63 7.63
CA ALA A 194 16.60 -3.52 8.53
C ALA A 194 16.78 -4.94 7.97
N CYS A 195 15.81 -5.45 7.21
CA CYS A 195 15.90 -6.76 6.53
C CYS A 195 17.01 -6.84 5.46
N ARG A 196 17.62 -5.71 5.09
CA ARG A 196 18.73 -5.65 4.12
C ARG A 196 20.10 -5.59 4.79
N LEU A 197 20.13 -5.53 6.12
CA LEU A 197 21.36 -5.56 6.92
C LEU A 197 21.76 -7.01 7.24
N PRO A 198 23.00 -7.25 7.70
CA PRO A 198 23.40 -8.58 8.11
C PRO A 198 22.61 -9.12 9.30
N PHE A 199 22.07 -10.32 9.09
CA PHE A 199 21.36 -11.17 10.04
C PHE A 199 21.73 -12.61 9.72
N SER A 200 21.98 -13.44 10.73
CA SER A 200 22.34 -14.86 10.55
C SER A 200 21.72 -15.73 11.63
N ALA A 201 21.27 -16.92 11.24
CA ALA A 201 20.82 -17.98 12.11
C ALA A 201 21.97 -18.62 12.92
N VAL A 202 23.22 -18.44 12.47
CA VAL A 202 24.43 -19.01 13.09
C VAL A 202 25.50 -17.95 13.43
N GLY A 203 25.10 -16.68 13.53
CA GLY A 203 25.98 -15.59 13.97
C GLY A 203 27.02 -15.11 12.96
N LYS A 204 26.89 -15.44 11.67
CA LYS A 204 27.77 -14.91 10.61
C LYS A 204 27.49 -13.43 10.34
N LYS A 205 28.52 -12.59 10.39
CA LYS A 205 28.40 -11.12 10.34
C LYS A 205 28.23 -10.54 8.93
N ASP A 206 28.43 -11.35 7.90
CA ASP A 206 28.38 -11.01 6.48
C ASP A 206 27.12 -11.55 5.76
N VAL A 207 26.37 -12.44 6.41
CA VAL A 207 25.15 -13.04 5.87
C VAL A 207 23.96 -12.07 6.03
N CYS A 208 23.14 -11.95 4.99
CA CYS A 208 21.90 -11.18 5.01
C CYS A 208 20.67 -12.12 4.91
N ALA A 209 20.44 -12.93 5.95
CA ALA A 209 19.41 -13.98 5.95
C ALA A 209 17.96 -13.47 5.76
N LEU A 210 17.73 -12.17 5.88
CA LEU A 210 16.43 -11.53 5.67
C LEU A 210 16.28 -10.84 4.31
N SER A 211 17.31 -10.85 3.46
CA SER A 211 17.28 -10.12 2.19
C SER A 211 16.70 -10.98 1.07
N LEU A 212 15.56 -10.55 0.54
CA LEU A 212 14.91 -11.17 -0.63
C LEU A 212 15.42 -10.60 -1.97
N LYS A 213 15.33 -11.38 -3.04
CA LYS A 213 15.37 -10.90 -4.42
C LYS A 213 14.21 -9.97 -4.70
N ASP A 214 14.26 -9.30 -5.85
CA ASP A 214 13.13 -8.48 -6.31
C ASP A 214 12.05 -9.36 -6.95
N LEU A 215 10.79 -8.93 -6.86
CA LEU A 215 9.65 -9.59 -7.50
C LEU A 215 9.69 -9.29 -9.01
N SER A 216 9.42 -10.30 -9.84
CA SER A 216 8.98 -10.05 -11.21
C SER A 216 8.02 -11.14 -11.69
N LEU A 217 6.78 -10.75 -11.95
CA LEU A 217 5.71 -11.56 -12.52
C LEU A 217 5.49 -11.25 -14.01
N LEU A 218 6.39 -10.48 -14.64
CA LEU A 218 6.27 -10.11 -16.06
C LEU A 218 6.13 -11.33 -16.99
N PRO A 219 6.90 -12.43 -16.81
CA PRO A 219 6.70 -13.66 -17.59
C PRO A 219 5.36 -14.37 -17.32
N LYS A 220 4.67 -14.02 -16.23
CA LYS A 220 3.40 -14.61 -15.78
C LYS A 220 2.19 -13.76 -16.11
N ILE A 221 2.35 -12.60 -16.74
CA ILE A 221 1.25 -11.68 -17.05
C ILE A 221 0.11 -12.33 -17.84
N PRO A 222 0.35 -13.21 -18.83
CA PRO A 222 -0.75 -13.91 -19.51
C PRO A 222 -1.59 -14.80 -18.60
N GLU A 223 -0.98 -15.43 -17.59
CA GLU A 223 -1.68 -16.21 -16.56
C GLU A 223 -2.40 -15.28 -15.58
N LEU A 224 -1.73 -14.22 -15.16
CA LEU A 224 -2.24 -13.24 -14.20
C LEU A 224 -3.47 -12.50 -14.71
N ALA A 225 -3.48 -12.13 -16.00
CA ALA A 225 -4.62 -11.49 -16.64
C ALA A 225 -5.88 -12.39 -16.64
N GLN A 226 -5.73 -13.71 -16.51
CA GLN A 226 -6.85 -14.65 -16.41
C GLN A 226 -7.38 -14.82 -14.98
N THR A 227 -6.70 -14.28 -13.97
CA THR A 227 -7.13 -14.38 -12.56
C THR A 227 -8.25 -13.40 -12.20
N GLY A 228 -8.47 -12.37 -13.03
CA GLY A 228 -9.42 -11.28 -12.78
C GLY A 228 -8.80 -10.05 -12.11
N VAL A 229 -7.48 -9.92 -12.10
CA VAL A 229 -6.76 -8.74 -11.62
C VAL A 229 -7.10 -7.51 -12.48
N ASP A 230 -7.37 -6.39 -11.83
CA ASP A 230 -7.76 -5.13 -12.48
C ASP A 230 -6.58 -4.18 -12.70
N SER A 231 -5.54 -4.24 -11.87
CA SER A 231 -4.37 -3.37 -11.95
C SER A 231 -3.06 -4.07 -11.59
N LEU A 232 -2.03 -3.82 -12.40
CA LEU A 232 -0.70 -4.39 -12.31
C LEU A 232 0.28 -3.29 -11.87
N LYS A 233 0.67 -3.36 -10.60
CA LYS A 233 1.45 -2.32 -9.94
C LYS A 233 2.94 -2.60 -9.97
N ILE A 234 3.71 -1.60 -10.38
CA ILE A 234 5.18 -1.62 -10.30
C ILE A 234 5.63 -0.94 -9.00
N GLU A 235 6.48 -1.59 -8.19
CA GLU A 235 7.14 -0.94 -7.05
C GLU A 235 8.37 -0.19 -7.54
N GLY A 236 8.47 1.10 -7.22
CA GLY A 236 9.70 1.81 -7.54
C GLY A 236 9.72 3.31 -7.28
N ARG A 237 9.00 3.85 -6.29
CA ARG A 237 8.94 5.32 -6.09
C ARG A 237 10.30 5.98 -5.78
N MET A 238 11.29 5.22 -5.33
CA MET A 238 12.66 5.71 -5.11
C MET A 238 13.61 5.34 -6.26
N LYS A 239 13.08 4.91 -7.40
CA LYS A 239 13.85 4.48 -8.57
C LYS A 239 13.94 5.62 -9.58
N ARG A 240 14.93 5.50 -10.46
CA ARG A 240 15.17 6.46 -11.54
C ARG A 240 14.12 6.33 -12.66
N PRO A 241 13.94 7.36 -13.49
CA PRO A 241 13.03 7.32 -14.64
C PRO A 241 13.22 6.10 -15.54
N GLU A 242 14.46 5.66 -15.79
CA GLU A 242 14.74 4.50 -16.67
C GLU A 242 14.20 3.18 -16.11
N TYR A 243 14.21 3.02 -14.78
CA TYR A 243 13.60 1.85 -14.15
C TYR A 243 12.09 1.83 -14.39
N CYS A 244 11.44 2.98 -14.21
CA CYS A 244 10.00 3.09 -14.42
C CYS A 244 9.64 2.86 -15.89
N ALA A 245 10.34 3.53 -16.82
CA ALA A 245 10.10 3.39 -18.25
C ALA A 245 10.30 1.94 -18.73
N SER A 246 11.43 1.31 -18.39
CA SER A 246 11.68 -0.09 -18.80
C SER A 246 10.61 -1.05 -18.24
N ALA A 247 10.23 -0.91 -16.97
CA ALA A 247 9.20 -1.75 -16.36
C ALA A 247 7.82 -1.54 -17.01
N VAL A 248 7.42 -0.30 -17.30
CA VAL A 248 6.15 0.02 -18.00
C VAL A 248 6.17 -0.58 -19.41
N ASN A 249 7.25 -0.37 -20.17
CA ASN A 249 7.38 -0.85 -21.53
C ASN A 249 7.27 -2.38 -21.61
N GLU A 250 8.05 -3.09 -20.80
CA GLU A 250 8.05 -4.56 -20.80
C GLU A 250 6.74 -5.14 -20.26
N LEU A 251 6.04 -4.43 -19.36
CA LEU A 251 4.72 -4.82 -18.91
C LEU A 251 3.65 -4.65 -19.99
N LYS A 252 3.69 -3.55 -20.77
CA LYS A 252 2.78 -3.35 -21.92
C LYS A 252 3.02 -4.40 -23.01
N LYS A 253 4.28 -4.75 -23.29
CA LYS A 253 4.64 -5.88 -24.19
C LYS A 253 4.10 -7.21 -23.66
N ALA A 254 4.28 -7.50 -22.38
CA ALA A 254 3.76 -8.73 -21.79
C ALA A 254 2.22 -8.81 -21.88
N LEU A 255 1.53 -7.68 -21.74
CA LEU A 255 0.08 -7.58 -21.94
C LEU A 255 -0.36 -7.70 -23.40
N SER A 256 0.46 -7.28 -24.36
CA SER A 256 0.21 -7.49 -25.80
C SER A 256 0.51 -8.92 -26.27
N GLY A 257 1.03 -9.78 -25.38
CA GLY A 257 1.38 -11.17 -25.69
C GLY A 257 2.83 -11.37 -26.15
N GLU A 258 3.65 -10.33 -26.10
CA GLU A 258 5.08 -10.41 -26.38
C GLU A 258 5.88 -10.85 -25.14
N ALA A 259 7.00 -11.54 -25.36
CA ALA A 259 7.87 -11.94 -24.27
C ALA A 259 8.61 -10.71 -23.70
N PRO A 260 8.58 -10.47 -22.37
CA PRO A 260 9.30 -9.35 -21.77
C PRO A 260 10.81 -9.59 -21.79
N ASP A 261 11.59 -8.53 -22.03
CA ASP A 261 13.05 -8.55 -21.95
C ASP A 261 13.52 -8.55 -20.49
N MET A 262 13.65 -9.75 -19.95
CA MET A 262 14.13 -9.95 -18.58
C MET A 262 15.60 -9.56 -18.38
N ALA A 263 16.41 -9.53 -19.45
CA ALA A 263 17.81 -9.13 -19.37
C ALA A 263 17.92 -7.60 -19.23
N LEU A 264 17.12 -6.85 -19.98
CA LEU A 264 16.97 -5.40 -19.84
C LEU A 264 16.58 -5.04 -18.40
N LEU A 265 15.49 -5.63 -17.88
CA LEU A 265 15.00 -5.35 -16.53
C LEU A 265 16.04 -5.66 -15.46
N LYS A 266 16.72 -6.81 -15.58
CA LYS A 266 17.79 -7.20 -14.66
C LYS A 266 18.96 -6.21 -14.71
N GLY A 267 19.29 -5.73 -15.91
CA GLY A 267 20.35 -4.75 -16.15
C GLY A 267 20.08 -3.40 -15.51
N VAL A 268 18.83 -2.92 -15.47
CA VAL A 268 18.48 -1.62 -14.87
C VAL A 268 18.46 -1.69 -13.35
N PHE A 269 17.81 -2.71 -12.78
CA PHE A 269 17.81 -2.94 -11.34
C PHE A 269 17.38 -4.37 -11.02
N SER A 270 18.26 -5.12 -10.36
CA SER A 270 17.88 -6.34 -9.65
C SER A 270 18.73 -6.53 -8.40
N ARG A 271 18.30 -7.44 -7.53
CA ARG A 271 19.04 -7.83 -6.32
C ARG A 271 19.27 -9.33 -6.34
N GLY A 272 20.36 -9.77 -6.97
CA GLY A 272 20.62 -11.20 -7.16
C GLY A 272 19.59 -11.87 -8.09
N GLY A 273 19.00 -11.08 -9.01
CA GLY A 273 17.94 -11.49 -9.93
C GLY A 273 16.51 -11.26 -9.41
N PHE A 274 15.56 -11.95 -10.05
CA PHE A 274 14.13 -11.88 -9.75
C PHE A 274 13.61 -13.19 -9.14
N THR A 275 12.46 -13.10 -8.47
CA THR A 275 11.70 -14.25 -7.97
C THR A 275 10.20 -14.07 -8.23
N ASP A 276 9.48 -15.17 -8.41
CA ASP A 276 8.03 -15.27 -8.42
C ASP A 276 7.50 -16.19 -7.30
N GLY A 277 8.36 -16.55 -6.33
CA GLY A 277 8.19 -17.72 -5.47
C GLY A 277 6.95 -17.74 -4.56
N TYR A 278 6.34 -16.58 -4.27
CA TYR A 278 5.03 -16.58 -3.60
C TYR A 278 3.91 -16.92 -4.56
N PHE A 279 3.92 -16.35 -5.77
CA PHE A 279 2.91 -16.57 -6.80
C PHE A 279 2.88 -18.03 -7.25
N SER A 280 4.05 -18.61 -7.49
CA SER A 280 4.25 -20.01 -7.91
C SER A 280 4.22 -21.03 -6.77
N ASP A 281 4.13 -20.56 -5.51
CA ASP A 281 4.29 -21.35 -4.27
C ASP A 281 5.64 -22.12 -4.15
N ASP A 282 6.64 -21.77 -4.99
CA ASP A 282 8.02 -22.22 -4.84
C ASP A 282 8.90 -21.17 -4.16
N ARG A 283 8.99 -21.30 -2.84
CA ARG A 283 9.76 -20.39 -1.97
C ARG A 283 11.25 -20.74 -1.87
N SER A 284 11.78 -21.65 -2.68
CA SER A 284 13.16 -22.13 -2.54
C SER A 284 14.23 -21.10 -2.97
N ASN A 285 13.92 -20.24 -3.95
CA ASN A 285 14.89 -19.34 -4.59
C ASN A 285 14.53 -17.85 -4.45
N MET A 286 14.17 -17.43 -3.24
CA MET A 286 13.70 -16.06 -2.98
C MET A 286 14.74 -15.12 -2.36
N PHE A 287 15.84 -15.63 -1.81
CA PHE A 287 16.81 -14.81 -1.07
C PHE A 287 17.94 -14.33 -1.98
N GLY A 288 18.39 -13.09 -1.76
CA GLY A 288 19.40 -12.45 -2.59
C GLY A 288 19.95 -11.16 -1.98
N VAL A 289 21.22 -10.88 -2.26
CA VAL A 289 21.90 -9.63 -1.94
C VAL A 289 22.21 -8.87 -3.23
N ARG A 290 22.51 -7.57 -3.11
CA ARG A 290 22.86 -6.75 -4.27
C ARG A 290 24.34 -6.91 -4.55
N GLU A 291 24.70 -7.24 -5.78
CA GLU A 291 26.10 -7.43 -6.19
C GLU A 291 26.63 -6.16 -6.90
N LYS A 292 27.96 -5.97 -6.92
CA LYS A 292 28.58 -4.80 -7.56
C LYS A 292 28.41 -4.80 -9.08
N GLU A 293 28.37 -5.98 -9.69
CA GLU A 293 28.20 -6.18 -11.13
C GLU A 293 26.83 -5.68 -11.62
N ASP A 294 25.79 -5.77 -10.78
CA ASP A 294 24.44 -5.25 -11.06
C ASP A 294 24.42 -3.73 -11.32
N VAL A 295 25.40 -2.98 -10.80
CA VAL A 295 25.45 -1.51 -10.91
C VAL A 295 26.11 -1.05 -12.22
N VAL A 296 27.05 -1.82 -12.75
CA VAL A 296 27.84 -1.46 -13.94
C VAL A 296 27.08 -1.78 -15.23
N ALA A 297 26.28 -2.85 -15.25
CA ALA A 297 25.47 -3.23 -16.41
C ALA A 297 24.41 -2.16 -16.76
N ALA A 298 23.82 -1.52 -15.74
CA ALA A 298 22.78 -0.50 -15.90
C ALA A 298 23.20 0.68 -16.77
N GLN A 299 24.45 1.15 -16.63
CA GLN A 299 24.91 2.38 -17.28
C GLN A 299 24.93 2.31 -18.81
N LYS A 300 25.11 1.12 -19.39
CA LYS A 300 25.16 0.93 -20.84
C LYS A 300 23.78 0.96 -21.51
N LEU A 301 22.72 0.70 -20.75
CA LEU A 301 21.34 0.58 -21.23
C LEU A 301 20.56 1.90 -21.14
N ILE A 302 21.07 2.89 -20.38
CA ILE A 302 20.38 4.17 -20.14
C ILE A 302 20.00 4.91 -21.43
N PRO A 303 20.89 5.08 -22.44
CA PRO A 303 20.53 5.83 -23.65
C PRO A 303 19.40 5.16 -24.46
N GLU A 304 19.40 3.83 -24.50
CA GLU A 304 18.37 3.05 -25.17
C GLU A 304 17.02 3.20 -24.45
N ILE A 305 17.00 3.08 -23.12
CA ILE A 305 15.77 3.22 -22.32
C ILE A 305 15.25 4.66 -22.36
N HIS A 306 16.14 5.66 -22.32
CA HIS A 306 15.76 7.07 -22.44
C HIS A 306 15.06 7.35 -23.78
N SER A 307 15.36 6.59 -24.84
CA SER A 307 14.65 6.73 -26.12
C SER A 307 13.15 6.40 -26.03
N LEU A 308 12.74 5.57 -25.05
CA LEU A 308 11.33 5.18 -24.84
C LEU A 308 10.44 6.36 -24.41
N TYR A 309 11.01 7.36 -23.72
CA TYR A 309 10.25 8.48 -23.16
C TYR A 309 10.81 9.86 -23.53
N ARG A 310 11.73 9.91 -24.50
CA ARG A 310 12.34 11.16 -24.98
C ARG A 310 11.30 12.10 -25.61
N PHE A 311 10.35 11.55 -26.35
CA PHE A 311 9.36 12.31 -27.11
C PHE A 311 7.95 12.14 -26.51
N GLU A 312 7.06 13.02 -26.93
CA GLU A 312 5.65 12.97 -26.56
C GLU A 312 4.98 11.69 -27.06
N ARG A 313 4.24 11.03 -26.16
CA ARG A 313 3.45 9.83 -26.49
C ARG A 313 2.16 10.25 -27.17
N LYS A 314 1.88 9.66 -28.32
CA LYS A 314 0.61 9.84 -29.01
C LYS A 314 -0.49 9.08 -28.29
N CYS A 315 -1.51 9.79 -27.85
CA CYS A 315 -2.62 9.27 -27.05
C CYS A 315 -3.95 9.41 -27.78
N PHE A 316 -4.11 10.46 -28.59
CA PHE A 316 -5.40 10.81 -29.17
C PHE A 316 -5.31 11.09 -30.67
N GLY A 317 -6.30 10.59 -31.41
CA GLY A 317 -6.56 10.97 -32.80
C GLY A 317 -7.30 12.30 -32.87
N VAL A 318 -6.94 13.15 -33.84
CA VAL A 318 -7.61 14.44 -34.08
C VAL A 318 -7.99 14.58 -35.54
N ASP A 319 -9.26 14.91 -35.74
CA ASP A 319 -9.82 15.29 -37.03
C ASP A 319 -9.86 16.81 -37.17
N PHE A 320 -9.42 17.32 -38.32
CA PHE A 320 -9.47 18.75 -38.65
C PHE A 320 -10.44 19.03 -39.80
N HIS A 321 -11.19 20.13 -39.66
CA HIS A 321 -12.01 20.69 -40.73
C HIS A 321 -11.74 22.19 -40.86
N ALA A 322 -11.30 22.64 -42.03
CA ALA A 322 -11.02 24.05 -42.31
C ALA A 322 -12.07 24.67 -43.24
N VAL A 323 -12.55 25.87 -42.92
CA VAL A 323 -13.43 26.67 -43.77
C VAL A 323 -12.70 27.95 -44.15
N ILE A 324 -12.45 28.14 -45.44
CA ILE A 324 -11.66 29.22 -46.00
C ILE A 324 -12.47 29.89 -47.11
N ARG A 325 -13.06 31.05 -46.82
CA ARG A 325 -13.94 31.77 -47.74
C ARG A 325 -13.50 33.21 -47.95
N GLU A 326 -13.76 33.76 -49.14
CA GLU A 326 -13.36 35.13 -49.47
C GLU A 326 -14.06 36.12 -48.52
N ASN A 327 -13.30 37.08 -47.96
CA ASN A 327 -13.78 38.10 -47.01
C ASN A 327 -14.42 37.57 -45.72
N GLN A 328 -14.29 36.28 -45.40
CA GLN A 328 -14.75 35.71 -44.12
C GLN A 328 -13.54 35.26 -43.28
N PRO A 329 -13.64 35.29 -41.94
CA PRO A 329 -12.64 34.68 -41.07
C PRO A 329 -12.35 33.24 -41.48
N VAL A 330 -11.09 32.83 -41.42
CA VAL A 330 -10.74 31.41 -41.57
C VAL A 330 -11.07 30.71 -40.28
N CYS A 331 -11.91 29.69 -40.36
CA CYS A 331 -12.28 28.85 -39.23
C CYS A 331 -11.65 27.48 -39.39
N VAL A 332 -10.89 27.02 -38.41
CA VAL A 332 -10.41 25.63 -38.36
C VAL A 332 -10.95 24.99 -37.10
N THR A 333 -11.59 23.84 -37.25
CA THR A 333 -12.14 23.04 -36.17
C THR A 333 -11.30 21.78 -35.98
N ALA A 334 -10.98 21.45 -34.74
CA ALA A 334 -10.31 20.22 -34.34
C ALA A 334 -11.24 19.40 -33.44
N CYS A 335 -11.45 18.13 -33.76
CA CYS A 335 -12.30 17.20 -33.00
C CYS A 335 -11.47 16.01 -32.51
N CYS A 336 -11.62 15.65 -31.23
CA CYS A 336 -11.01 14.48 -30.61
C CYS A 336 -12.04 13.79 -29.71
N GLY A 337 -12.57 12.66 -30.17
CA GLY A 337 -13.66 11.98 -29.46
C GLY A 337 -14.88 12.90 -29.33
N GLU A 338 -15.27 13.20 -28.10
CA GLU A 338 -16.38 14.12 -27.78
C GLU A 338 -15.98 15.60 -27.70
N TYR A 339 -14.68 15.90 -27.68
CA TYR A 339 -14.17 17.26 -27.58
C TYR A 339 -14.05 17.90 -28.97
N SER A 340 -14.46 19.17 -29.09
CA SER A 340 -14.36 19.95 -30.31
C SER A 340 -13.99 21.40 -30.01
N VAL A 341 -13.04 21.94 -30.75
CA VAL A 341 -12.59 23.34 -30.63
C VAL A 341 -12.53 23.98 -32.02
N THR A 342 -13.02 25.20 -32.15
CA THR A 342 -12.85 26.02 -33.34
C THR A 342 -11.98 27.24 -33.02
N VAL A 343 -11.02 27.53 -33.91
CA VAL A 343 -10.21 28.74 -33.87
C VAL A 343 -10.50 29.55 -35.13
N GLU A 344 -10.77 30.83 -34.93
CA GLU A 344 -10.97 31.80 -35.99
C GLU A 344 -9.70 32.63 -36.19
N SER A 345 -9.47 33.06 -37.42
CA SER A 345 -8.40 34.00 -37.75
C SER A 345 -8.86 34.94 -38.85
N GLU A 346 -8.07 35.96 -39.16
CA GLU A 346 -8.41 37.02 -40.13
C GLU A 346 -8.88 36.48 -41.49
N PRO A 347 -9.51 37.27 -42.38
CA PRO A 347 -9.84 36.76 -43.70
C PRO A 347 -8.62 36.23 -44.49
N PRO A 348 -8.79 35.26 -45.40
CA PRO A 348 -7.70 34.78 -46.27
C PRO A 348 -7.35 35.84 -47.33
N GLU A 349 -6.11 35.81 -47.81
CA GLU A 349 -5.63 36.74 -48.85
C GLU A 349 -5.82 36.14 -50.24
N LYS A 350 -5.75 36.97 -51.29
CA LYS A 350 -5.72 36.48 -52.68
C LYS A 350 -4.34 35.90 -53.00
N ALA A 351 -4.32 34.70 -53.56
CA ALA A 351 -3.09 34.03 -53.95
C ALA A 351 -2.43 34.75 -55.14
N LEU A 352 -1.19 35.22 -54.95
CA LEU A 352 -0.37 35.77 -56.03
C LEU A 352 0.32 34.69 -56.88
N ASN A 353 0.57 33.52 -56.29
CA ASN A 353 1.25 32.38 -56.94
C ASN A 353 0.41 31.10 -56.78
N ARG A 354 0.65 30.32 -55.72
CA ARG A 354 -0.04 29.05 -55.45
C ARG A 354 -1.11 29.26 -54.37
N PRO A 355 -2.39 28.95 -54.64
CA PRO A 355 -3.45 29.00 -53.64
C PRO A 355 -3.29 27.88 -52.60
N THR A 356 -3.93 28.04 -51.44
CA THR A 356 -4.01 27.00 -50.41
C THR A 356 -4.88 25.86 -50.91
N ASP A 357 -4.33 24.65 -50.88
CA ASP A 357 -5.00 23.39 -51.21
C ASP A 357 -5.04 22.45 -50.00
N LEU A 358 -5.81 21.36 -50.10
CA LEU A 358 -5.93 20.37 -49.03
C LEU A 358 -4.57 19.73 -48.65
N ASP A 359 -3.67 19.56 -49.61
CA ASP A 359 -2.32 19.03 -49.38
C ASP A 359 -1.49 19.97 -48.49
N SER A 360 -1.56 21.28 -48.74
CA SER A 360 -0.87 22.29 -47.94
C SER A 360 -1.43 22.36 -46.52
N LEU A 361 -2.75 22.24 -46.35
CA LEU A 361 -3.40 22.16 -45.04
C LEU A 361 -2.96 20.91 -44.28
N THR A 362 -3.05 19.75 -44.94
CA THR A 362 -2.62 18.46 -44.38
C THR A 362 -1.18 18.53 -43.90
N LYS A 363 -0.28 19.08 -44.73
CA LYS A 363 1.14 19.22 -44.39
C LYS A 363 1.40 20.11 -43.17
N GLN A 364 0.61 21.16 -42.94
CA GLN A 364 0.83 22.05 -41.79
C GLN A 364 0.11 21.56 -40.54
N LEU A 365 -1.16 21.16 -40.66
CA LEU A 365 -1.99 20.75 -39.52
C LEU A 365 -1.51 19.43 -38.91
N SER A 366 -0.96 18.50 -39.70
CA SER A 366 -0.39 17.24 -39.20
C SER A 366 0.92 17.38 -38.40
N LYS A 367 1.50 18.59 -38.28
CA LYS A 367 2.76 18.82 -37.54
C LYS A 367 2.55 18.86 -36.03
N LEU A 368 2.07 17.77 -35.46
CA LEU A 368 1.70 17.64 -34.04
C LEU A 368 2.77 16.98 -33.18
N GLY A 369 4.03 16.90 -33.64
CA GLY A 369 5.09 16.07 -33.06
C GLY A 369 5.35 16.27 -31.56
N ASP A 370 5.18 17.50 -31.07
CA ASP A 370 5.36 17.96 -29.69
C ASP A 370 4.09 17.87 -28.82
N THR A 371 3.05 17.21 -29.32
CA THR A 371 1.76 17.06 -28.61
C THR A 371 1.40 15.60 -28.40
N VAL A 372 0.35 15.34 -27.61
CA VAL A 372 -0.24 14.00 -27.44
C VAL A 372 -1.10 13.57 -28.64
N PHE A 373 -1.20 14.39 -29.68
CA PHE A 373 -2.11 14.17 -30.80
C PHE A 373 -1.44 13.56 -32.03
N THR A 374 -2.21 12.71 -32.72
CA THR A 374 -1.97 12.25 -34.09
C THR A 374 -3.09 12.77 -34.97
N ALA A 375 -2.74 13.41 -36.10
CA ALA A 375 -3.76 13.81 -37.08
C ALA A 375 -4.31 12.58 -37.81
N GLU A 376 -5.62 12.39 -37.79
CA GLU A 376 -6.30 11.26 -38.45
C GLU A 376 -6.93 11.71 -39.77
N LYS A 377 -7.98 12.54 -39.71
CA LYS A 377 -8.66 13.07 -40.90
C LYS A 377 -8.47 14.57 -41.03
N ILE A 378 -8.20 15.06 -42.25
CA ILE A 378 -8.14 16.49 -42.54
C ILE A 378 -9.03 16.78 -43.74
N THR A 379 -9.96 17.70 -43.58
CA THR A 379 -10.93 18.12 -44.60
C THR A 379 -10.98 19.63 -44.68
N ALA A 380 -11.43 20.16 -45.83
CA ALA A 380 -11.54 21.60 -46.01
C ALA A 380 -12.59 22.00 -47.05
N ASP A 381 -13.22 23.14 -46.80
CA ASP A 381 -14.02 23.90 -47.77
C ASP A 381 -13.23 25.18 -48.11
N ILE A 382 -12.77 25.30 -49.36
CA ILE A 382 -11.86 26.38 -49.79
C ILE A 382 -12.41 27.05 -51.04
N ASP A 383 -12.64 28.37 -50.99
CA ASP A 383 -12.95 29.16 -52.18
C ASP A 383 -11.69 29.32 -53.07
N ASP A 384 -11.90 29.43 -54.38
CA ASP A 384 -10.82 29.49 -55.37
C ASP A 384 -9.89 30.70 -55.21
N GLY A 385 -8.59 30.47 -55.39
CA GLY A 385 -7.59 31.55 -55.47
C GLY A 385 -7.25 32.21 -54.14
N LEU A 386 -7.55 31.59 -53.00
CA LEU A 386 -7.22 32.08 -51.67
C LEU A 386 -5.89 31.51 -51.15
N ILE A 387 -5.18 32.25 -50.31
CA ILE A 387 -3.94 31.82 -49.66
C ILE A 387 -3.97 32.08 -48.16
N ILE A 388 -3.48 31.08 -47.41
CA ILE A 388 -3.14 31.16 -46.01
C ILE A 388 -1.66 30.81 -45.85
N THR A 389 -0.93 31.68 -45.17
CA THR A 389 0.49 31.45 -44.92
C THR A 389 0.71 30.26 -43.99
N ALA A 390 1.80 29.52 -44.18
CA ALA A 390 2.16 28.40 -43.31
C ALA A 390 2.34 28.84 -41.84
N GLY A 391 2.86 30.04 -41.60
CA GLY A 391 2.99 30.61 -40.25
C GLY A 391 1.64 30.78 -39.55
N ARG A 392 0.62 31.21 -40.30
CA ARG A 392 -0.74 31.36 -39.78
C ARG A 392 -1.40 30.01 -39.48
N LEU A 393 -1.28 29.03 -40.38
CA LEU A 393 -1.73 27.65 -40.10
C LEU A 393 -1.02 27.03 -38.89
N ASN A 394 0.27 27.32 -38.68
CA ASN A 394 1.01 26.87 -37.51
C ASN A 394 0.53 27.54 -36.21
N SER A 395 0.06 28.79 -36.27
CA SER A 395 -0.53 29.47 -35.12
C SER A 395 -1.87 28.84 -34.75
N ILE A 396 -2.76 28.70 -35.74
CA ILE A 396 -4.08 28.07 -35.58
C ILE A 396 -3.95 26.65 -35.03
N ARG A 397 -3.06 25.83 -35.60
CA ARG A 397 -2.78 24.47 -35.11
C ARG A 397 -2.38 24.44 -33.64
N ARG A 398 -1.47 25.35 -33.23
CA ARG A 398 -0.98 25.40 -31.84
C ARG A 398 -2.11 25.77 -30.88
N GLU A 399 -2.89 26.79 -31.22
CA GLU A 399 -4.04 27.22 -30.42
C GLU A 399 -5.12 26.12 -30.33
N LEU A 400 -5.40 25.43 -31.44
CA LEU A 400 -6.31 24.28 -31.44
C LEU A 400 -5.80 23.16 -30.52
N ALA A 401 -4.52 22.79 -30.63
CA ALA A 401 -3.94 21.74 -29.81
C ALA A 401 -3.93 22.12 -28.32
N GLU A 402 -3.66 23.37 -27.98
CA GLU A 402 -3.69 23.88 -26.61
C GLU A 402 -5.09 23.81 -26.00
N LYS A 403 -6.09 24.43 -26.64
CA LYS A 403 -7.48 24.40 -26.18
C LYS A 403 -8.06 22.99 -26.12
N LEU A 404 -7.70 22.13 -27.07
CA LEU A 404 -8.15 20.73 -27.06
C LEU A 404 -7.49 19.95 -25.92
N THR A 405 -6.23 20.25 -25.59
CA THR A 405 -5.55 19.68 -24.43
C THR A 405 -6.24 20.11 -23.13
N GLU A 406 -6.61 21.38 -22.98
CA GLU A 406 -7.32 21.89 -21.81
C GLU A 406 -8.66 21.18 -21.60
N LEU A 407 -9.45 20.99 -22.68
CA LEU A 407 -10.72 20.25 -22.60
C LEU A 407 -10.51 18.79 -22.20
N ILE A 408 -9.47 18.13 -22.72
CA ILE A 408 -9.14 16.75 -22.35
C ILE A 408 -8.73 16.67 -20.88
N ILE A 409 -7.89 17.59 -20.41
CA ILE A 409 -7.52 17.65 -18.99
C ILE A 409 -8.78 17.82 -18.15
N GLN A 410 -9.59 18.83 -18.43
CA GLN A 410 -10.81 19.13 -17.69
C GLN A 410 -11.78 17.94 -17.64
N GLY A 411 -11.99 17.26 -18.76
CA GLY A 411 -12.90 16.12 -18.81
C GLY A 411 -12.35 14.85 -18.15
N ASN A 412 -11.03 14.71 -18.05
CA ASN A 412 -10.39 13.62 -17.31
C ASN A 412 -10.20 13.94 -15.81
N THR A 413 -10.27 15.22 -15.42
CA THR A 413 -10.11 15.66 -14.03
C THR A 413 -11.38 15.36 -13.21
N PRO A 414 -11.33 14.48 -12.20
CA PRO A 414 -12.48 14.19 -11.36
C PRO A 414 -12.91 15.42 -10.56
N GLN A 415 -14.22 15.56 -10.39
CA GLN A 415 -14.82 16.58 -9.54
C GLN A 415 -15.40 15.92 -8.29
N TYR A 416 -14.96 16.37 -7.12
CA TYR A 416 -15.39 15.84 -5.84
C TYR A 416 -16.19 16.86 -5.03
N THR A 417 -17.00 16.34 -4.12
CA THR A 417 -17.71 17.12 -3.12
C THR A 417 -16.79 17.39 -1.93
N ILE A 418 -16.23 18.59 -1.86
CA ILE A 418 -15.42 19.04 -0.72
C ILE A 418 -16.32 19.69 0.33
N THR A 419 -16.25 19.22 1.58
CA THR A 419 -17.04 19.74 2.70
C THR A 419 -16.21 20.67 3.59
N ASP A 420 -16.90 21.52 4.36
CA ASP A 420 -16.29 22.35 5.40
C ASP A 420 -15.95 21.54 6.69
N TYR A 421 -16.00 20.21 6.62
CA TYR A 421 -15.74 19.35 7.78
C TYR A 421 -14.36 19.62 8.37
N THR A 422 -14.33 19.76 9.69
CA THR A 422 -13.10 19.82 10.49
C THR A 422 -13.17 18.70 11.53
N PRO A 423 -12.08 17.95 11.76
CA PRO A 423 -12.10 16.86 12.73
C PRO A 423 -12.30 17.41 14.15
N VAL A 424 -13.36 16.94 14.80
CA VAL A 424 -13.65 17.24 16.20
C VAL A 424 -13.78 15.92 16.95
N LEU A 425 -12.89 15.70 17.91
CA LEU A 425 -12.97 14.56 18.83
C LEU A 425 -13.96 14.86 19.96
N PRO A 426 -14.64 13.84 20.52
CA PRO A 426 -15.52 14.04 21.66
C PRO A 426 -14.73 14.54 22.89
N GLU A 427 -15.39 15.33 23.73
CA GLU A 427 -14.75 15.92 24.92
C GLU A 427 -14.30 14.84 25.93
N SER A 428 -15.09 13.78 26.08
CA SER A 428 -14.86 12.68 27.02
C SER A 428 -14.49 11.37 26.32
N SER A 429 -13.64 10.56 26.94
CA SER A 429 -13.43 9.15 26.62
C SER A 429 -14.30 8.25 27.51
N LEU A 430 -14.46 7.00 27.09
CA LEU A 430 -15.02 5.94 27.92
C LEU A 430 -14.27 5.91 29.26
N LYS A 431 -15.02 5.98 30.37
CA LYS A 431 -14.45 5.99 31.71
C LYS A 431 -13.56 4.76 31.91
N THR A 432 -12.34 4.99 32.36
CA THR A 432 -11.45 3.91 32.77
C THR A 432 -11.91 3.29 34.08
N THR A 433 -11.60 2.01 34.25
CA THR A 433 -11.81 1.30 35.50
C THR A 433 -10.68 1.66 36.47
N GLU A 434 -10.99 1.82 37.77
CA GLU A 434 -9.96 2.11 38.80
C GLU A 434 -8.82 1.06 38.85
N LYS A 435 -9.11 -0.18 38.43
CA LYS A 435 -8.14 -1.27 38.29
C LYS A 435 -8.32 -1.98 36.93
N PRO A 436 -7.57 -1.58 35.89
CA PRO A 436 -7.60 -2.25 34.59
C PRO A 436 -7.27 -3.74 34.73
N SER A 437 -7.97 -4.59 33.97
CA SER A 437 -7.75 -6.03 33.96
C SER A 437 -6.47 -6.43 33.19
N MET A 438 -5.96 -7.64 33.45
CA MET A 438 -4.89 -8.25 32.67
C MET A 438 -5.46 -9.25 31.65
N ARG A 439 -4.94 -9.26 30.43
CA ARG A 439 -5.23 -10.26 29.40
C ARG A 439 -3.94 -10.83 28.85
N THR A 440 -3.89 -12.15 28.66
CA THR A 440 -2.61 -12.81 28.41
C THR A 440 -2.62 -13.60 27.11
N PHE A 441 -1.69 -13.27 26.21
CA PHE A 441 -1.37 -14.12 25.06
C PHE A 441 -0.46 -15.26 25.52
N CYS A 442 -0.93 -16.49 25.37
CA CYS A 442 -0.19 -17.70 25.69
C CYS A 442 0.24 -18.41 24.40
N ARG A 443 1.37 -19.13 24.47
CA ARG A 443 1.90 -19.95 23.36
C ARG A 443 1.68 -21.44 23.57
N ASN A 444 1.32 -21.85 24.79
CA ASN A 444 1.03 -23.23 25.13
C ASN A 444 -0.03 -23.33 26.23
N THR A 445 -0.56 -24.54 26.42
CA THR A 445 -1.62 -24.82 27.41
C THR A 445 -1.14 -24.67 28.85
N ALA A 446 0.14 -24.89 29.15
CA ALA A 446 0.68 -24.72 30.50
C ALA A 446 0.68 -23.24 30.94
N GLN A 447 1.06 -22.33 30.04
CA GLN A 447 0.93 -20.89 30.23
C GLN A 447 -0.54 -20.47 30.40
N ALA A 448 -1.44 -21.00 29.56
CA ALA A 448 -2.87 -20.73 29.65
C ALA A 448 -3.44 -21.08 31.04
N LYS A 449 -3.11 -22.27 31.54
CA LYS A 449 -3.51 -22.73 32.89
C LYS A 449 -2.90 -21.86 34.00
N ALA A 450 -1.65 -21.45 33.86
CA ALA A 450 -0.98 -20.61 34.86
C ALA A 450 -1.56 -19.20 34.93
N ALA A 451 -1.97 -18.64 33.78
CA ALA A 451 -2.55 -17.31 33.67
C ALA A 451 -4.05 -17.27 34.01
N ALA A 452 -4.73 -18.44 33.99
CA ALA A 452 -6.18 -18.54 34.11
C ALA A 452 -6.74 -17.85 35.35
N GLU A 453 -6.09 -17.87 36.50
CA GLU A 453 -6.62 -17.23 37.72
C GLU A 453 -6.35 -15.71 37.78
N LEU A 454 -5.35 -15.23 37.03
CA LEU A 454 -4.81 -13.88 37.14
C LEU A 454 -5.17 -12.97 35.96
N SER A 455 -5.70 -13.54 34.88
CA SER A 455 -6.14 -12.80 33.70
C SER A 455 -7.65 -12.82 33.57
N GLU A 456 -8.22 -11.71 33.08
CA GLU A 456 -9.61 -11.64 32.63
C GLU A 456 -9.84 -12.59 31.46
N TYR A 457 -8.97 -12.52 30.44
CA TYR A 457 -9.02 -13.41 29.29
C TYR A 457 -7.66 -14.03 28.97
N ILE A 458 -7.72 -15.25 28.44
CA ILE A 458 -6.58 -15.99 27.91
C ILE A 458 -6.71 -16.03 26.39
N ILE A 459 -5.74 -15.44 25.71
CA ILE A 459 -5.66 -15.41 24.25
C ILE A 459 -4.72 -16.54 23.82
N LEU A 460 -5.23 -17.50 23.07
CA LEU A 460 -4.48 -18.71 22.69
C LEU A 460 -4.67 -19.01 21.21
N PRO A 461 -3.62 -19.47 20.48
CA PRO A 461 -3.78 -19.99 19.13
C PRO A 461 -4.95 -20.96 19.04
N GLU A 462 -5.81 -20.75 18.05
CA GLU A 462 -7.05 -21.50 17.90
C GLU A 462 -6.78 -23.01 17.93
N GLU A 463 -5.66 -23.47 17.34
CA GLU A 463 -5.30 -24.88 17.21
C GLU A 463 -4.99 -25.57 18.54
N LEU A 464 -4.67 -24.79 19.59
CA LEU A 464 -4.37 -25.30 20.93
C LEU A 464 -5.61 -25.37 21.82
N ILE A 465 -6.73 -24.79 21.39
CA ILE A 465 -7.98 -24.81 22.14
C ILE A 465 -8.67 -26.17 21.93
N SER A 466 -8.65 -27.00 22.97
CA SER A 466 -9.29 -28.32 22.97
C SER A 466 -10.44 -28.35 23.97
N LYS A 467 -11.34 -29.34 23.83
CA LYS A 467 -12.42 -29.56 24.80
C LYS A 467 -11.89 -29.70 26.23
N ASN A 468 -10.82 -30.46 26.43
CA ASN A 468 -10.20 -30.62 27.75
C ASN A 468 -9.73 -29.27 28.35
N LEU A 469 -9.08 -28.43 27.53
CA LEU A 469 -8.67 -27.10 27.99
C LEU A 469 -9.88 -26.22 28.33
N ILE A 470 -10.95 -26.31 27.55
CA ILE A 470 -12.21 -25.60 27.80
C ILE A 470 -12.83 -26.06 29.14
N ASP A 471 -12.86 -27.37 29.39
CA ASP A 471 -13.39 -27.94 30.63
C ASP A 471 -12.56 -27.49 31.86
N GLU A 472 -11.25 -27.25 31.69
CA GLU A 472 -10.35 -26.78 32.75
C GLU A 472 -10.41 -25.25 33.01
N ILE A 473 -10.46 -24.42 31.96
CA ILE A 473 -10.31 -22.95 32.06
C ILE A 473 -11.65 -22.21 31.95
N GLY A 474 -12.64 -22.79 31.27
CA GLY A 474 -13.89 -22.15 30.89
C GLY A 474 -13.83 -21.52 29.49
N ALA A 475 -14.84 -21.79 28.66
CA ALA A 475 -14.91 -21.29 27.29
C ALA A 475 -15.05 -19.77 27.19
N ASP A 476 -15.73 -19.16 28.17
CA ASP A 476 -15.98 -17.73 28.30
C ASP A 476 -14.70 -16.92 28.57
N LYS A 477 -13.68 -17.59 29.13
CA LYS A 477 -12.38 -17.01 29.44
C LYS A 477 -11.39 -17.04 28.26
N LEU A 478 -11.70 -17.82 27.23
CA LEU A 478 -10.82 -18.01 26.07
C LEU A 478 -11.16 -17.04 24.94
N ILE A 479 -10.13 -16.38 24.42
CA ILE A 479 -10.17 -15.67 23.15
C ILE A 479 -9.35 -16.49 22.15
N ALA A 480 -10.02 -17.01 21.11
CA ALA A 480 -9.34 -17.73 20.05
C ALA A 480 -8.49 -16.77 19.22
N SER A 481 -7.22 -17.11 18.99
CA SER A 481 -6.34 -16.40 18.07
C SER A 481 -6.20 -17.16 16.77
N PRO A 482 -6.74 -16.65 15.65
CA PRO A 482 -6.46 -17.23 14.34
C PRO A 482 -4.98 -17.03 13.99
N PRO A 483 -4.47 -17.77 12.99
CA PRO A 483 -3.16 -17.50 12.38
C PRO A 483 -3.04 -16.04 11.96
N ARG A 484 -1.86 -15.42 12.16
CA ARG A 484 -1.61 -14.03 11.71
C ARG A 484 -1.52 -13.90 10.19
N PHE A 485 -1.21 -15.01 9.52
CA PHE A 485 -1.32 -15.14 8.09
C PHE A 485 -2.18 -16.37 7.80
N ILE A 486 -3.30 -16.16 7.13
CA ILE A 486 -4.31 -17.17 6.81
C ILE A 486 -3.98 -17.74 5.43
N THR A 487 -3.50 -18.98 5.39
CA THR A 487 -3.18 -19.70 4.15
C THR A 487 -4.39 -20.40 3.55
N ASP A 488 -5.35 -20.78 4.38
CA ASP A 488 -6.57 -21.50 3.98
C ASP A 488 -7.76 -20.93 4.76
N GLU A 489 -8.54 -20.08 4.08
CA GLU A 489 -9.74 -19.42 4.63
C GLU A 489 -10.78 -20.47 5.07
N ASN A 490 -11.02 -21.51 4.27
CA ASN A 490 -12.06 -22.52 4.53
C ASN A 490 -11.72 -23.39 5.73
N LYS A 491 -10.46 -23.81 5.85
CA LYS A 491 -9.99 -24.58 6.99
C LYS A 491 -10.11 -23.79 8.28
N LEU A 492 -9.73 -22.51 8.26
CA LEU A 492 -9.87 -21.64 9.42
C LEU A 492 -11.34 -21.45 9.81
N VAL A 493 -12.22 -21.17 8.85
CA VAL A 493 -13.67 -21.03 9.10
C VAL A 493 -14.23 -22.30 9.76
N SER A 494 -13.98 -23.46 9.18
CA SER A 494 -14.44 -24.76 9.70
C SER A 494 -13.98 -25.00 11.15
N ARG A 495 -12.76 -24.58 11.45
CA ARG A 495 -12.17 -24.73 12.77
C ARG A 495 -12.77 -23.75 13.79
N LEU A 496 -12.98 -22.50 13.40
CA LEU A 496 -13.64 -21.51 14.25
C LEU A 496 -15.12 -21.88 14.52
N GLU A 497 -15.83 -22.43 13.54
CA GLU A 497 -17.18 -23.00 13.74
C GLU A 497 -17.18 -24.13 14.78
N ALA A 498 -16.18 -25.02 14.75
CA ALA A 498 -16.05 -26.08 15.74
C ALA A 498 -15.81 -25.50 17.14
N LEU A 499 -15.01 -24.44 17.28
CA LEU A 499 -14.80 -23.74 18.55
C LEU A 499 -16.08 -23.05 19.05
N ARG A 500 -16.87 -22.44 18.15
CA ARG A 500 -18.20 -21.88 18.50
C ARG A 500 -19.13 -22.93 19.08
N LYS A 501 -19.18 -24.12 18.48
CA LYS A 501 -19.99 -25.25 18.98
C LYS A 501 -19.53 -25.74 20.36
N LEU A 502 -18.26 -25.52 20.71
CA LEU A 502 -17.71 -25.81 22.03
C LEU A 502 -17.87 -24.65 23.03
N GLY A 503 -18.57 -23.58 22.66
CA GLY A 503 -18.89 -22.45 23.55
C GLY A 503 -17.88 -21.30 23.53
N VAL A 504 -16.79 -21.40 22.77
CA VAL A 504 -15.84 -20.28 22.63
C VAL A 504 -16.50 -19.17 21.84
N SER A 505 -16.63 -18.00 22.46
CA SER A 505 -17.43 -16.89 21.90
C SER A 505 -16.62 -15.68 21.46
N ARG A 506 -15.30 -15.65 21.71
CA ARG A 506 -14.43 -14.50 21.45
C ARG A 506 -13.30 -14.82 20.47
N LEU A 507 -12.98 -13.87 19.60
CA LEU A 507 -11.91 -13.97 18.60
C LEU A 507 -11.03 -12.72 18.66
N ILE A 508 -9.70 -12.89 18.69
CA ILE A 508 -8.78 -11.77 18.47
C ILE A 508 -8.54 -11.60 16.96
N CYS A 509 -8.66 -10.38 16.46
CA CYS A 509 -8.52 -10.04 15.05
C CYS A 509 -7.16 -9.38 14.79
N HIS A 510 -6.39 -9.96 13.87
CA HIS A 510 -5.06 -9.46 13.49
C HIS A 510 -5.09 -8.56 12.24
N THR A 511 -6.06 -8.80 11.35
CA THR A 511 -6.23 -8.14 10.05
C THR A 511 -7.73 -8.02 9.72
N PRO A 512 -8.11 -7.23 8.68
CA PRO A 512 -9.49 -7.20 8.18
C PRO A 512 -10.04 -8.59 7.83
N ASP A 513 -9.19 -9.54 7.43
CA ASP A 513 -9.57 -10.93 7.16
C ASP A 513 -10.27 -11.58 8.36
N SER A 514 -9.62 -11.52 9.53
CA SER A 514 -10.14 -12.10 10.77
C SER A 514 -11.35 -11.35 11.34
N ILE A 515 -11.49 -10.04 11.05
CA ILE A 515 -12.70 -9.27 11.40
C ILE A 515 -13.88 -9.82 10.59
N SER A 516 -13.72 -9.94 9.27
CA SER A 516 -14.74 -10.44 8.36
C SER A 516 -15.25 -11.84 8.75
N ILE A 517 -14.31 -12.78 8.93
CA ILE A 517 -14.62 -14.16 9.33
C ILE A 517 -15.29 -14.19 10.70
N GLY A 518 -14.77 -13.42 11.67
CA GLY A 518 -15.33 -13.35 13.02
C GLY A 518 -16.77 -12.82 13.05
N ARG A 519 -17.06 -11.76 12.27
CA ARG A 519 -18.43 -11.20 12.12
C ARG A 519 -19.39 -12.25 11.58
N GLN A 520 -18.99 -12.94 10.51
CA GLN A 520 -19.82 -13.97 9.87
C GLN A 520 -20.16 -15.12 10.83
N LEU A 521 -19.22 -15.52 11.69
CA LEU A 521 -19.39 -16.62 12.64
C LEU A 521 -20.01 -16.19 14.00
N GLY A 522 -20.30 -14.90 14.17
CA GLY A 522 -20.94 -14.36 15.37
C GLY A 522 -20.05 -14.37 16.61
N PHE A 523 -18.74 -14.18 16.45
CA PHE A 523 -17.83 -13.96 17.57
C PHE A 523 -17.91 -12.53 18.09
N THR A 524 -17.67 -12.34 19.38
CA THR A 524 -17.25 -11.05 19.92
C THR A 524 -15.80 -10.79 19.51
N LEU A 525 -15.56 -9.67 18.84
CA LEU A 525 -14.28 -9.38 18.19
C LEU A 525 -13.41 -8.48 19.05
N HIS A 526 -12.15 -8.85 19.18
CA HIS A 526 -11.14 -8.11 19.95
C HIS A 526 -9.99 -7.73 19.01
N GLY A 527 -9.68 -6.44 18.86
CA GLY A 527 -8.63 -5.97 17.95
C GLY A 527 -7.23 -6.18 18.52
N ASN A 528 -6.31 -6.72 17.73
CA ASN A 528 -4.90 -6.75 18.09
C ASN A 528 -4.17 -5.46 17.67
N PHE A 529 -2.99 -5.19 18.25
CA PHE A 529 -2.14 -4.05 17.90
C PHE A 529 -1.74 -4.03 16.42
N THR A 530 -1.84 -5.17 15.74
CA THR A 530 -1.52 -5.36 14.32
C THR A 530 -2.50 -4.71 13.36
N LEU A 531 -3.67 -4.27 13.87
CA LEU A 531 -4.62 -3.41 13.15
C LEU A 531 -4.20 -1.93 13.18
N ASN A 532 -3.08 -1.61 13.82
CA ASN A 532 -2.48 -0.27 13.89
C ASN A 532 -3.46 0.81 14.39
N ALA A 533 -4.22 0.51 15.45
CA ALA A 533 -4.97 1.52 16.21
C ALA A 533 -3.99 2.52 16.86
N PHE A 534 -3.67 3.61 16.14
CA PHE A 534 -2.63 4.59 16.48
C PHE A 534 -3.19 5.95 16.90
N ASN A 535 -4.48 6.20 16.67
CA ASN A 535 -5.17 7.45 16.94
C ASN A 535 -6.64 7.19 17.30
N SER A 536 -7.31 8.22 17.80
CA SER A 536 -8.72 8.19 18.24
C SER A 536 -9.68 7.79 17.12
N TRP A 537 -9.44 8.29 15.91
CA TRP A 537 -10.27 8.00 14.74
C TRP A 537 -10.16 6.54 14.28
N SER A 538 -8.97 5.96 14.36
CA SER A 538 -8.72 4.55 14.07
C SER A 538 -9.43 3.64 15.07
N ILE A 539 -9.46 4.02 16.36
CA ILE A 539 -10.24 3.29 17.37
C ILE A 539 -11.74 3.34 17.03
N ASN A 540 -12.26 4.52 16.68
CA ASN A 540 -13.67 4.68 16.31
C ASN A 540 -14.04 3.91 15.03
N ALA A 541 -13.19 3.96 14.00
CA ALA A 541 -13.41 3.21 12.76
C ALA A 541 -13.39 1.69 12.98
N LEU A 542 -12.54 1.20 13.88
CA LEU A 542 -12.53 -0.21 14.27
C LEU A 542 -13.77 -0.60 15.09
N HIS A 543 -14.25 0.29 15.95
CA HIS A 543 -15.51 0.10 16.66
C HIS A 543 -16.70 0.03 15.69
N GLU A 544 -16.78 0.93 14.69
CA GLU A 544 -17.79 0.89 13.62
C GLU A 544 -17.69 -0.40 12.78
N ALA A 545 -16.49 -0.97 12.64
CA ALA A 545 -16.29 -2.27 12.00
C ALA A 545 -16.73 -3.49 12.86
N GLY A 546 -17.22 -3.26 14.08
CA GLY A 546 -17.82 -4.28 14.94
C GLY A 546 -16.87 -4.88 16.00
N LEU A 547 -15.75 -4.22 16.30
CA LEU A 547 -14.88 -4.63 17.41
C LEU A 547 -15.50 -4.21 18.75
N ALA A 548 -15.34 -5.07 19.77
CA ALA A 548 -15.77 -4.79 21.14
C ALA A 548 -14.68 -4.09 21.97
N ASP A 549 -13.41 -4.30 21.62
CA ASP A 549 -12.26 -3.58 22.15
C ASP A 549 -11.06 -3.71 21.18
N CYS A 550 -9.99 -2.94 21.42
CA CYS A 550 -8.74 -3.11 20.68
C CYS A 550 -7.50 -2.82 21.52
N ILE A 551 -6.39 -3.49 21.18
CA ILE A 551 -5.06 -3.16 21.69
C ILE A 551 -4.48 -2.05 20.81
N VAL A 552 -4.08 -0.92 21.41
CA VAL A 552 -3.45 0.17 20.67
C VAL A 552 -2.04 -0.20 20.22
N SER A 553 -1.55 0.47 19.17
CA SER A 553 -0.20 0.26 18.66
C SER A 553 0.84 0.49 19.76
N PHE A 554 1.75 -0.46 19.93
CA PHE A 554 2.89 -0.31 20.86
C PHE A 554 3.93 0.71 20.35
N GLU A 555 3.74 1.26 19.14
CA GLU A 555 4.55 2.38 18.63
C GLU A 555 4.11 3.74 19.19
N SER A 556 2.90 3.86 19.74
CA SER A 556 2.38 5.09 20.33
C SER A 556 3.09 5.42 21.66
N LYS A 557 3.34 6.71 21.92
CA LYS A 557 3.83 7.16 23.22
C LYS A 557 2.74 7.00 24.28
N ALA A 558 3.13 6.79 25.54
CA ALA A 558 2.20 6.81 26.67
C ALA A 558 1.42 8.14 26.73
N SER A 559 2.08 9.27 26.44
CA SER A 559 1.44 10.59 26.36
C SER A 559 0.39 10.69 25.25
N GLN A 560 0.56 9.97 24.14
CA GLN A 560 -0.41 9.93 23.04
C GLN A 560 -1.60 9.05 23.43
N ILE A 561 -1.34 7.85 23.96
CA ILE A 561 -2.38 6.92 24.42
C ILE A 561 -3.31 7.58 25.44
N ASN A 562 -2.74 8.36 26.37
CA ASN A 562 -3.47 9.00 27.44
C ASN A 562 -4.41 10.14 27.00
N VAL A 563 -4.22 10.68 25.80
CA VAL A 563 -5.09 11.75 25.27
C VAL A 563 -6.07 11.25 24.21
N MET A 564 -5.98 9.98 23.80
CA MET A 564 -6.90 9.38 22.84
C MET A 564 -8.34 9.43 23.35
N LYS A 565 -9.26 9.78 22.46
CA LYS A 565 -10.71 9.83 22.69
C LYS A 565 -11.34 8.62 22.03
N HIS A 566 -12.06 7.83 22.82
CA HIS A 566 -12.64 6.58 22.37
C HIS A 566 -13.88 6.23 23.19
N ASP A 567 -14.85 5.61 22.55
CA ASP A 567 -16.07 5.08 23.19
C ASP A 567 -16.02 3.56 23.38
N MET A 568 -14.94 2.93 22.92
CA MET A 568 -14.67 1.50 23.01
C MET A 568 -13.48 1.25 23.96
N PRO A 569 -13.47 0.17 24.78
CA PRO A 569 -12.32 -0.14 25.62
C PRO A 569 -11.02 -0.31 24.83
N ILE A 570 -9.92 0.24 25.35
CA ILE A 570 -8.59 0.08 24.76
C ILE A 570 -7.61 -0.64 25.68
N GLY A 571 -6.71 -1.41 25.07
CA GLY A 571 -5.68 -2.19 25.74
C GLY A 571 -4.27 -1.74 25.42
N VAL A 572 -3.34 -1.87 26.38
CA VAL A 572 -1.91 -1.55 26.19
C VAL A 572 -1.02 -2.77 26.46
N LEU A 573 -0.04 -3.03 25.59
CA LEU A 573 0.96 -4.08 25.78
C LEU A 573 1.98 -3.68 26.86
N VAL A 574 1.92 -4.34 28.02
CA VAL A 574 2.78 -3.99 29.17
C VAL A 574 3.89 -4.97 29.44
N TYR A 575 3.82 -6.19 28.89
CA TYR A 575 4.90 -7.16 29.04
C TYR A 575 5.03 -8.06 27.80
N GLY A 576 6.25 -8.42 27.45
CA GLY A 576 6.54 -9.50 26.51
C GLY A 576 7.39 -9.08 25.32
N ARG A 577 7.70 -10.03 24.44
CA ARG A 577 8.46 -9.77 23.21
C ARG A 577 7.49 -9.53 22.05
N PRO A 578 7.21 -8.27 21.64
CA PRO A 578 6.32 -8.04 20.51
C PRO A 578 6.94 -8.65 19.23
N PRO A 579 6.13 -9.30 18.38
CA PRO A 579 6.53 -9.67 17.03
C PRO A 579 6.92 -8.43 16.20
N LEU A 580 8.15 -8.40 15.70
CA LEU A 580 8.68 -7.30 14.90
C LEU A 580 8.59 -7.52 13.40
N MET A 581 8.57 -8.78 12.95
CA MET A 581 8.34 -9.14 11.56
C MET A 581 7.52 -10.43 11.48
N LEU A 582 6.59 -10.47 10.55
CA LEU A 582 5.87 -11.68 10.15
C LEU A 582 6.40 -12.12 8.78
N THR A 583 6.98 -13.30 8.63
CA THR A 583 7.60 -13.71 7.37
C THR A 583 7.00 -14.98 6.82
N ARG A 584 6.64 -15.01 5.52
CA ARG A 584 6.13 -16.23 4.85
C ARG A 584 7.22 -17.18 4.43
N ASN A 585 8.43 -16.70 4.14
CA ASN A 585 9.59 -17.56 3.92
C ASN A 585 10.51 -17.51 5.15
N CYS A 586 10.77 -18.66 5.76
CA CYS A 586 11.54 -18.70 7.01
C CYS A 586 13.04 -18.43 6.72
N PRO A 587 13.63 -17.38 7.30
CA PRO A 587 15.04 -17.06 7.07
C PRO A 587 16.01 -18.12 7.62
N ILE A 588 15.68 -18.74 8.75
CA ILE A 588 16.49 -19.82 9.35
C ILE A 588 16.49 -21.05 8.45
N LYS A 589 15.31 -21.46 7.94
CA LYS A 589 15.19 -22.59 7.00
C LYS A 589 16.05 -22.35 5.76
N ASN A 590 16.07 -21.13 5.23
CA ASN A 590 16.85 -20.81 4.05
C ASN A 590 18.37 -20.87 4.30
N GLU A 591 18.83 -20.45 5.47
CA GLU A 591 20.27 -20.44 5.78
C GLU A 591 20.81 -21.81 6.19
N VAL A 592 20.09 -22.55 7.04
CA VAL A 592 20.61 -23.79 7.67
C VAL A 592 19.68 -25.00 7.59
N GLY A 593 18.47 -24.83 7.04
CA GLY A 593 17.45 -25.88 6.93
C GLY A 593 16.72 -26.15 8.25
N CYS A 594 15.52 -26.74 8.16
CA CYS A 594 14.69 -27.01 9.35
C CYS A 594 15.34 -28.00 10.34
N LYS A 595 16.20 -28.91 9.85
CA LYS A 595 16.89 -29.89 10.71
C LYS A 595 17.86 -29.22 11.70
N ASN A 596 18.42 -28.07 11.33
CA ASN A 596 19.38 -27.32 12.14
C ASN A 596 18.77 -26.01 12.66
N CYS A 597 17.46 -25.99 12.90
CA CYS A 597 16.73 -24.78 13.30
C CYS A 597 17.28 -24.24 14.63
N THR A 598 17.79 -23.00 14.60
CA THR A 598 18.37 -22.34 15.78
C THR A 598 17.35 -21.55 16.59
N HIS A 599 16.11 -21.41 16.10
CA HIS A 599 15.03 -20.64 16.74
C HIS A 599 15.38 -19.17 17.04
N SER A 600 16.45 -18.63 16.46
CA SER A 600 16.92 -17.27 16.69
C SER A 600 17.69 -16.75 15.48
N LEU A 601 17.69 -15.43 15.29
CA LEU A 601 18.56 -14.72 14.36
C LEU A 601 19.42 -13.73 15.14
N THR A 602 20.71 -13.68 14.81
CA THR A 602 21.64 -12.70 15.37
C THR A 602 21.88 -11.59 14.35
N ASP A 603 21.74 -10.33 14.77
CA ASP A 603 22.08 -9.19 13.91
C ASP A 603 23.59 -8.87 13.93
N ARG A 604 24.01 -7.93 13.07
CA ARG A 604 25.40 -7.45 13.03
C ARG A 604 25.96 -6.88 14.35
N THR A 605 25.09 -6.49 15.29
CA THR A 605 25.47 -5.94 16.60
C THR A 605 25.62 -7.01 17.66
N GLY A 606 25.27 -8.26 17.34
CA GLY A 606 25.28 -9.39 18.27
C GLY A 606 24.00 -9.56 19.07
N ARG A 607 22.93 -8.81 18.75
CA ARG A 607 21.62 -8.98 19.39
C ARG A 607 20.90 -10.19 18.81
N GLU A 608 20.27 -10.96 19.68
CA GLU A 608 19.52 -12.16 19.32
C GLU A 608 18.02 -11.90 19.28
N PHE A 609 17.39 -12.28 18.18
CA PHE A 609 15.97 -12.12 17.93
C PHE A 609 15.32 -13.50 17.86
N PRO A 610 14.51 -13.89 18.86
CA PRO A 610 13.81 -15.17 18.84
C PRO A 610 12.90 -15.30 17.62
N VAL A 611 12.83 -16.50 17.04
CA VAL A 611 12.00 -16.81 15.87
C VAL A 611 11.02 -17.92 16.21
N ILE A 612 9.73 -17.58 16.17
CA ILE A 612 8.64 -18.52 16.43
C ILE A 612 8.14 -19.10 15.11
N CYS A 613 8.05 -20.43 15.05
CA CYS A 613 7.56 -21.16 13.89
C CYS A 613 6.05 -21.39 13.98
N GLY A 614 5.28 -20.83 13.05
CA GLY A 614 3.86 -21.10 12.85
C GLY A 614 3.60 -22.11 11.72
N LYS A 615 4.63 -22.86 11.30
CA LYS A 615 4.68 -23.76 10.12
C LYS A 615 4.56 -23.03 8.78
N ASP A 616 3.48 -22.30 8.55
CA ASP A 616 3.18 -21.60 7.30
C ASP A 616 3.80 -20.19 7.21
N TYR A 617 4.16 -19.64 8.37
CA TYR A 617 4.86 -18.39 8.56
C TYR A 617 5.77 -18.48 9.80
N THR A 618 6.65 -17.49 9.96
CA THR A 618 7.43 -17.30 11.18
C THR A 618 7.30 -15.88 11.72
N GLU A 619 7.36 -15.73 13.04
CA GLU A 619 7.40 -14.43 13.71
C GLU A 619 8.80 -14.19 14.27
N ILE A 620 9.43 -13.10 13.86
CA ILE A 620 10.69 -12.64 14.47
C ILE A 620 10.32 -11.68 15.59
N LEU A 621 10.62 -12.06 16.82
CA LEU A 621 10.28 -11.29 18.02
C LEU A 621 11.37 -10.27 18.36
N ASN A 622 11.03 -9.30 19.21
CA ASN A 622 12.01 -8.37 19.73
C ASN A 622 13.10 -9.08 20.57
N SER A 623 14.32 -8.54 20.49
CA SER A 623 15.47 -9.02 21.26
C SER A 623 15.30 -8.83 22.76
N ASP A 624 14.59 -7.79 23.18
CA ASP A 624 14.31 -7.47 24.60
C ASP A 624 12.81 -7.56 24.89
N CYS A 625 12.44 -7.98 26.10
CA CYS A 625 11.05 -7.94 26.57
C CYS A 625 10.64 -6.50 26.86
N ILE A 626 9.49 -6.05 26.36
CA ILE A 626 8.80 -4.90 26.94
C ILE A 626 8.50 -5.25 28.40
N ALA A 627 8.78 -4.32 29.32
CA ALA A 627 8.38 -4.42 30.71
C ALA A 627 7.87 -3.07 31.21
N MET A 628 6.58 -3.01 31.52
CA MET A 628 5.84 -1.85 32.03
C MET A 628 4.93 -2.22 33.21
N THR A 629 5.00 -3.45 33.71
CA THR A 629 4.18 -3.95 34.83
C THR A 629 4.41 -3.20 36.14
N ASP A 630 5.58 -2.58 36.30
CA ASP A 630 5.96 -1.68 37.41
C ASP A 630 5.54 -0.22 37.19
N ARG A 631 4.94 0.10 36.03
CA ARG A 631 4.58 1.46 35.58
C ARG A 631 3.20 1.54 34.93
N LEU A 632 2.26 0.72 35.40
CA LEU A 632 0.90 0.71 34.86
C LEU A 632 0.17 2.06 35.03
N SER A 633 0.54 2.84 36.06
CA SER A 633 0.03 4.19 36.30
C SER A 633 0.28 5.18 35.16
N ASP A 634 1.25 4.88 34.29
CA ASP A 634 1.61 5.75 33.18
C ASP A 634 0.58 5.67 32.03
N PHE A 635 -0.39 4.75 32.11
CA PHE A 635 -1.45 4.51 31.13
C PHE A 635 -2.86 4.67 31.74
N HIS A 636 -3.19 5.86 32.24
CA HIS A 636 -4.46 6.11 32.94
C HIS A 636 -5.70 6.09 32.04
N ASN A 637 -5.52 6.11 30.71
CA ASN A 637 -6.59 5.99 29.73
C ASN A 637 -6.80 4.54 29.23
N ALA A 638 -6.01 3.57 29.70
CA ALA A 638 -6.17 2.16 29.33
C ALA A 638 -7.29 1.48 30.15
N ASN A 639 -8.12 0.67 29.48
CA ASN A 639 -9.18 -0.12 30.14
C ASN A 639 -8.69 -1.52 30.55
N PHE A 640 -7.67 -2.04 29.86
CA PHE A 640 -7.02 -3.29 30.19
C PHE A 640 -5.55 -3.28 29.76
N PHE A 641 -4.79 -4.21 30.30
CA PHE A 641 -3.38 -4.40 29.98
C PHE A 641 -3.17 -5.78 29.38
N THR A 642 -2.20 -5.88 28.46
CA THR A 642 -1.89 -7.15 27.80
C THR A 642 -0.47 -7.62 28.08
N VAL A 643 -0.34 -8.92 28.30
CA VAL A 643 0.90 -9.64 28.53
C VAL A 643 1.08 -10.62 27.38
N MET A 644 2.22 -10.57 26.69
CA MET A 644 2.55 -11.48 25.59
C MET A 644 3.66 -12.43 25.98
N LEU A 645 3.28 -13.65 26.38
CA LEU A 645 4.24 -14.68 26.75
C LEU A 645 4.91 -15.28 25.50
N CYS A 646 6.15 -15.70 25.68
CA CYS A 646 6.98 -16.39 24.72
C CYS A 646 7.39 -17.75 25.30
N ASP A 647 8.47 -17.79 26.06
CA ASP A 647 9.10 -18.98 26.64
C ASP A 647 8.97 -19.04 28.18
N GLU A 648 8.22 -18.11 28.78
CA GLU A 648 8.03 -18.07 30.23
C GLU A 648 7.38 -19.36 30.75
N THR A 649 7.95 -19.86 31.84
CA THR A 649 7.42 -20.98 32.63
C THR A 649 6.12 -20.58 33.37
N PRO A 650 5.33 -21.56 33.86
CA PRO A 650 4.17 -21.27 34.71
C PRO A 650 4.48 -20.39 35.93
N ALA A 651 5.64 -20.56 36.56
CA ALA A 651 6.05 -19.75 37.71
C ALA A 651 6.36 -18.30 37.32
N GLN A 652 7.11 -18.11 36.21
CA GLN A 652 7.38 -16.78 35.67
C GLN A 652 6.08 -16.09 35.24
N THR A 653 5.16 -16.83 34.60
CA THR A 653 3.83 -16.34 34.19
C THR A 653 3.07 -15.76 35.39
N ARG A 654 2.96 -16.51 36.50
CA ARG A 654 2.29 -16.02 37.71
C ARG A 654 2.99 -14.80 38.31
N SER A 655 4.32 -14.77 38.31
CA SER A 655 5.12 -13.63 38.81
C SER A 655 4.86 -12.35 38.00
N ILE A 656 4.87 -12.44 36.66
CA ILE A 656 4.60 -11.31 35.76
C ILE A 656 3.21 -10.73 36.00
N LEU A 657 2.20 -11.60 36.05
CA LEU A 657 0.80 -11.20 36.22
C LEU A 657 0.51 -10.65 37.63
N SER A 658 1.38 -10.91 38.60
CA SER A 658 1.26 -10.40 39.97
C SER A 658 2.04 -9.10 40.21
N GLY A 659 2.53 -8.44 39.15
CA GLY A 659 3.23 -7.16 39.26
C GLY A 659 4.73 -7.29 39.56
N GLY A 660 5.37 -8.36 39.09
CA GLY A 660 6.83 -8.52 39.22
C GLY A 660 7.62 -7.32 38.68
N THR A 661 8.72 -6.99 39.34
CA THR A 661 9.66 -5.94 38.92
C THR A 661 10.73 -6.50 38.00
N PHE A 662 10.96 -5.83 36.86
CA PHE A 662 11.94 -6.25 35.86
C PHE A 662 12.98 -5.16 35.65
N SER A 663 14.24 -5.46 35.96
CA SER A 663 15.38 -4.54 35.78
C SER A 663 16.60 -5.30 35.27
N GLY A 664 17.40 -4.67 34.43
CA GLY A 664 18.65 -5.22 33.89
C GLY A 664 18.59 -5.49 32.40
N ASN A 665 19.59 -6.23 31.91
CA ASN A 665 19.71 -6.60 30.49
C ASN A 665 18.55 -7.52 30.08
N GLY A 666 18.05 -7.36 28.84
CA GLY A 666 16.94 -8.15 28.29
C GLY A 666 15.55 -7.52 28.46
N TYR A 667 15.45 -6.34 29.06
CA TYR A 667 14.20 -5.57 29.19
C TYR A 667 14.29 -4.20 28.54
N THR A 668 13.17 -3.73 28.01
CA THR A 668 13.02 -2.40 27.39
C THR A 668 11.70 -1.75 27.80
N ARG A 669 11.66 -0.42 27.76
CA ARG A 669 10.42 0.35 27.87
C ARG A 669 9.71 0.54 26.52
N GLY A 670 10.17 -0.16 25.49
CA GLY A 670 9.59 -0.15 24.15
C GLY A 670 9.72 1.23 23.48
N LEU A 671 8.61 1.70 22.92
CA LEU A 671 8.51 3.01 22.25
C LEU A 671 7.70 4.01 23.08
N TYR A 672 7.19 3.64 24.26
CA TYR A 672 6.24 4.44 25.03
C TYR A 672 6.78 5.81 25.48
N TYR A 673 8.10 5.97 25.61
CA TYR A 673 8.72 7.25 26.00
C TYR A 673 9.45 7.94 24.84
N ARG A 674 10.29 7.18 24.11
CA ARG A 674 11.05 7.73 22.98
C ARG A 674 10.19 8.02 21.74
N GLY A 675 9.12 7.25 21.56
CA GLY A 675 8.24 7.29 20.38
C GLY A 675 8.93 6.87 19.08
N ILE A 676 8.20 7.14 18.00
CA ILE A 676 8.62 6.98 16.61
C ILE A 676 8.73 8.36 15.94
N HIS A 677 9.60 8.45 14.93
CA HIS A 677 9.74 9.63 14.08
C HIS A 677 8.80 9.56 12.88
#